data_AF-A0A545T4V8-F1
#
_entry.id   AF-A0A545T4V8-F1
#
_cell.length_a   1.000
_cell.length_b   1.000
_cell.length_c   1.000
_cell.angle_alpha   90.00
_cell.angle_beta   90.00
_cell.angle_gamma   90.00
#
_symmetry.space_group_name_H-M   'P 1'
#
loop_
_entity.id
_entity.type
_entity.pdbx_description
1 polymer ?
#
loop_
_entity_poly.entity_id
_entity_poly.type
_entity_poly.pdbx_seq_one_letter_code
_entity_poly.pdbx_strand_id
1 'polypeptide(L)'
;MNNHKIFFTLVTSFGLTLLGGLYLINYYLENSIRTKTSSASSIVTSGCDLLSEELGCIVIVSGKNKTLDKTNTAERSKISNTKIKLWIPTEYAEDLKINYNDQRYLLSDLAAKKDTSTTKAISLQIKNKGYLISIHVENSLNTLELLDNLNQSTWSLNINTLHAPAWLSEVHQLRKLGKIAPLHELLTSLKAPKSDIEHALKYFYLGRVYLAKGNTENAINALDRSSELFNQLGSINKVLDNQTLLAYIYLQLVDDLVLAKSTIDSLVATSNDASSLFFVNYYKGTLYAYLGDHRKAESYINEAIKIASDFELQSYLGDARFIFSKILIESGRIEKAVEIRKSLLSNNLEQCKKALYLDGLGWAKLQQADSFQNSNKAHLKESINTLKQAISITEADCKTRDSLKVNILINLAMAYVHDQDFERAQATVERINQLKSKLSYQQKLDLQEIQGQLHLNSDKLHQALNSFNALLKYSEALKYSKSTIKSLVGLAQTYERLGESNAAIKHYEHASELVFNHSLTVPISSSQPNFISNLSNFSHKYVEFLYRNNRIEDALRVSRKFRANWMQDLFRFSQINSQNLNNNATWIATLKRIRQIRNDIVEHQSIIWTLPKDRIHLSDTALLEKKKELAKLFDLAVSIVNQTAIKDGVNLLAPRKNELYLFFYPTINGWLGFAQSDNEISTHLVTNQQATNLSTQELAQQWIDSFATKISQVEDLKIYPFGALKNVDFQSLNYKKDLLINHKNVHYGVDLVRPSNMQPERGDSINSLIVANSLGDLKETENEATTITRFTKQVNWQSHLLKTQETQFTLVKNQLERSQHFHYAGHIFKDKNQSTQYILPLADNAYLDINDIIILKQAPRWVVLSACNSAKSSFSAIAESVGLAQAFIISGSEKVIASSRPVLDEQANVLMTKFYKKWISSGDFSASFRKTQIELIKEDPEADWLAFRILEL
;
A
#
# COMPACT_ATOMS: atom_id res chain seq x y z
N MET A 1 1.47 -52.04 11.38
CA MET A 1 2.81 -52.52 10.96
C MET A 1 2.86 -52.58 9.45
N ASN A 2 3.79 -51.80 8.88
CA ASN A 2 4.43 -51.87 7.55
C ASN A 2 3.63 -52.32 6.32
N ASN A 3 3.47 -51.40 5.35
CA ASN A 3 4.39 -51.35 4.20
C ASN A 3 4.13 -50.10 3.34
N HIS A 4 5.16 -49.26 3.20
CA HIS A 4 5.15 -48.03 2.42
C HIS A 4 6.24 -48.10 1.34
N LYS A 5 5.88 -47.55 0.17
CA LYS A 5 6.73 -46.94 -0.88
C LYS A 5 7.46 -47.86 -1.85
N ILE A 6 6.85 -47.99 -3.05
CA ILE A 6 7.48 -48.36 -4.32
C ILE A 6 6.79 -47.56 -5.45
N PHE A 7 7.61 -46.85 -6.25
CA PHE A 7 7.41 -46.39 -7.65
C PHE A 7 6.41 -45.23 -7.91
N PHE A 8 6.68 -44.21 -8.73
CA PHE A 8 7.36 -44.14 -10.03
C PHE A 8 7.93 -42.71 -10.27
N THR A 9 9.15 -42.59 -10.81
CA THR A 9 9.73 -41.32 -11.29
C THR A 9 10.14 -41.50 -12.76
N LEU A 10 9.44 -40.84 -13.70
CA LEU A 10 9.95 -40.58 -15.05
C LEU A 10 9.09 -39.53 -15.80
N VAL A 11 9.81 -38.50 -16.26
CA VAL A 11 9.53 -37.54 -17.33
C VAL A 11 8.37 -36.56 -17.13
N THR A 12 8.71 -35.28 -16.98
CA THR A 12 8.25 -34.15 -17.83
C THR A 12 8.59 -32.83 -17.13
N SER A 13 9.29 -31.89 -17.78
CA SER A 13 9.26 -30.46 -17.41
C SER A 13 9.98 -29.58 -18.42
N PHE A 14 9.24 -29.00 -19.37
CA PHE A 14 9.68 -27.80 -20.09
C PHE A 14 8.44 -26.99 -20.50
N GLY A 15 8.47 -25.68 -20.26
CA GLY A 15 7.47 -24.75 -20.81
C GLY A 15 6.81 -23.83 -19.80
N LEU A 16 7.60 -23.09 -19.00
CA LEU A 16 7.22 -21.85 -18.31
C LEU A 16 8.48 -21.33 -17.62
N THR A 17 9.28 -20.52 -18.32
CA THR A 17 10.56 -20.02 -17.75
C THR A 17 10.90 -18.58 -18.09
N LEU A 18 10.16 -17.82 -18.91
CA LEU A 18 10.82 -16.72 -19.65
C LEU A 18 10.47 -15.26 -19.30
N LEU A 19 9.69 -14.86 -18.28
CA LEU A 19 9.35 -13.42 -18.09
C LEU A 19 10.11 -12.65 -16.99
N GLY A 20 10.31 -13.18 -15.79
CA GLY A 20 11.42 -12.73 -14.93
C GLY A 20 12.74 -13.40 -15.34
N GLY A 21 12.60 -14.58 -15.94
CA GLY A 21 13.65 -15.41 -16.48
C GLY A 21 14.33 -14.75 -17.66
N LEU A 22 13.67 -14.26 -18.72
CA LEU A 22 14.37 -13.52 -19.79
C LEU A 22 14.82 -12.12 -19.40
N TYR A 23 14.29 -11.49 -18.36
CA TYR A 23 14.85 -10.20 -17.96
C TYR A 23 16.14 -10.40 -17.16
N LEU A 24 16.20 -11.44 -16.32
CA LEU A 24 17.44 -11.90 -15.67
C LEU A 24 18.36 -12.69 -16.61
N ILE A 25 17.83 -13.43 -17.57
CA ILE A 25 18.56 -14.12 -18.64
C ILE A 25 18.93 -13.12 -19.73
N ASN A 26 18.32 -11.95 -19.90
CA ASN A 26 18.88 -10.84 -20.70
C ASN A 26 19.89 -10.06 -19.86
N TYR A 27 19.63 -9.82 -18.59
CA TYR A 27 20.63 -9.25 -17.68
C TYR A 27 21.90 -10.13 -17.58
N TYR A 28 21.72 -11.45 -17.58
CA TYR A 28 22.76 -12.48 -17.56
C TYR A 28 23.02 -13.14 -18.93
N LEU A 29 22.39 -12.68 -20.03
CA LEU A 29 22.73 -13.00 -21.43
C LEU A 29 22.89 -11.74 -22.31
N GLU A 30 21.86 -10.95 -22.61
CA GLU A 30 21.95 -9.72 -23.40
C GLU A 30 22.30 -8.41 -22.63
N ASN A 31 23.59 -8.14 -22.41
CA ASN A 31 24.05 -6.74 -22.30
C ASN A 31 24.36 -6.20 -23.71
N SER A 32 23.32 -6.15 -24.56
CA SER A 32 23.11 -5.19 -25.65
C SER A 32 21.97 -5.65 -26.55
N ILE A 33 20.98 -4.79 -26.81
CA ILE A 33 20.48 -4.44 -28.15
C ILE A 33 19.85 -3.03 -28.07
N ARG A 34 20.66 -2.08 -28.56
CA ARG A 34 20.51 -0.68 -29.02
C ARG A 34 19.22 0.13 -28.82
N THR A 35 19.40 1.36 -28.29
CA THR A 35 19.05 2.59 -29.04
C THR A 35 20.34 3.34 -29.41
N LYS A 36 20.43 3.80 -30.67
CA LYS A 36 21.47 4.74 -31.11
C LYS A 36 21.15 6.12 -30.54
N THR A 37 21.52 6.36 -29.29
CA THR A 37 21.79 7.70 -28.77
C THR A 37 22.96 7.60 -27.81
N SER A 38 23.91 8.51 -28.01
CA SER A 38 25.19 8.68 -27.32
C SER A 38 25.23 8.34 -25.83
N SER A 39 26.25 7.55 -25.49
CA SER A 39 27.10 7.59 -24.28
C SER A 39 26.44 7.60 -22.88
N ALA A 40 26.91 6.62 -22.08
CA ALA A 40 26.89 6.53 -20.61
C ALA A 40 25.69 5.79 -19.98
N SER A 41 25.70 4.46 -20.08
CA SER A 41 24.89 3.60 -19.22
C SER A 41 25.67 2.34 -18.84
N SER A 42 26.47 2.43 -17.77
CA SER A 42 26.90 1.33 -16.92
C SER A 42 27.91 1.86 -15.90
N ILE A 43 27.57 1.76 -14.63
CA ILE A 43 28.28 0.99 -13.60
C ILE A 43 27.67 1.38 -12.25
N VAL A 44 26.81 0.50 -11.75
CA VAL A 44 26.79 0.12 -10.35
C VAL A 44 27.62 -1.15 -10.30
N THR A 45 28.55 -1.27 -9.35
CA THR A 45 29.59 -2.29 -9.12
C THR A 45 29.38 -3.71 -9.71
N SER A 46 29.27 -3.85 -11.03
CA SER A 46 29.31 -5.14 -11.72
C SER A 46 30.74 -5.65 -11.91
N GLY A 47 31.72 -5.06 -11.21
CA GLY A 47 33.14 -5.32 -11.40
C GLY A 47 33.82 -6.07 -10.25
N CYS A 48 33.17 -6.26 -9.10
CA CYS A 48 33.72 -7.12 -8.04
C CYS A 48 33.22 -8.55 -8.25
N ASP A 49 34.06 -9.38 -8.87
CA ASP A 49 33.75 -10.79 -9.03
C ASP A 49 34.03 -11.59 -7.75
N LEU A 50 34.92 -11.08 -6.90
CA LEU A 50 35.20 -11.58 -5.54
C LEU A 50 35.26 -10.39 -4.57
N LEU A 51 34.79 -10.60 -3.34
CA LEU A 51 35.02 -9.73 -2.20
C LEU A 51 35.46 -10.63 -1.06
N SER A 52 36.62 -10.38 -0.44
CA SER A 52 37.05 -11.08 0.77
C SER A 52 37.49 -10.07 1.82
N GLU A 53 37.22 -10.37 3.10
CA GLU A 53 37.72 -9.56 4.24
C GLU A 53 39.26 -9.50 4.27
N GLU A 54 39.93 -10.49 3.68
CA GLU A 54 41.40 -10.63 3.68
C GLU A 54 42.06 -10.20 2.35
N LEU A 55 41.32 -10.20 1.23
CA LEU A 55 41.86 -10.06 -0.14
C LEU A 55 41.34 -8.83 -0.91
N GLY A 56 40.32 -8.14 -0.40
CA GLY A 56 39.69 -7.00 -1.09
C GLY A 56 38.82 -7.42 -2.28
N CYS A 57 38.37 -6.46 -3.09
CA CYS A 57 37.64 -6.77 -4.33
C CYS A 57 38.57 -7.15 -5.49
N ILE A 58 38.18 -8.14 -6.29
CA ILE A 58 38.94 -8.60 -7.46
C ILE A 58 38.12 -8.41 -8.74
N VAL A 59 38.72 -7.75 -9.73
CA VAL A 59 38.11 -7.44 -11.04
C VAL A 59 38.62 -8.41 -12.10
N ILE A 60 37.74 -9.21 -12.71
CA ILE A 60 38.13 -10.13 -13.79
C ILE A 60 37.93 -9.43 -15.15
N VAL A 61 38.99 -9.33 -15.94
CA VAL A 61 38.96 -8.65 -17.24
C VAL A 61 39.05 -9.66 -18.38
N SER A 62 38.06 -9.63 -19.30
CA SER A 62 38.07 -10.47 -20.50
C SER A 62 38.90 -9.81 -21.62
N GLY A 63 40.12 -10.31 -21.86
CA GLY A 63 40.95 -9.93 -23.00
C GLY A 63 40.86 -10.96 -24.14
N LYS A 64 40.96 -10.53 -25.40
CA LYS A 64 41.24 -11.46 -26.50
C LYS A 64 42.64 -12.04 -26.28
N ASN A 65 42.73 -13.31 -25.90
CA ASN A 65 43.99 -14.05 -25.92
C ASN A 65 44.46 -14.20 -27.38
N LYS A 66 45.23 -13.24 -27.88
CA LYS A 66 46.36 -13.61 -28.73
C LYS A 66 47.54 -13.75 -27.78
N THR A 67 48.23 -14.88 -27.89
CA THR A 67 49.51 -15.16 -27.24
C THR A 67 50.37 -13.90 -27.26
N LEU A 68 50.62 -13.32 -26.09
CA LEU A 68 51.48 -12.17 -25.90
C LEU A 68 52.89 -12.52 -26.39
N ASP A 69 53.28 -12.01 -27.55
CA ASP A 69 54.68 -11.95 -27.92
C ASP A 69 55.33 -10.87 -27.03
N LYS A 70 56.24 -11.30 -26.14
CA LYS A 70 56.83 -10.45 -25.09
C LYS A 70 57.67 -9.30 -25.65
N THR A 71 57.88 -9.23 -26.96
CA THR A 71 58.81 -8.32 -27.62
C THR A 71 58.16 -7.13 -28.33
N ASN A 72 56.83 -7.11 -28.49
CA ASN A 72 56.15 -6.06 -29.27
C ASN A 72 55.48 -4.99 -28.39
N THR A 73 56.10 -3.81 -28.31
CA THR A 73 55.63 -2.66 -27.50
C THR A 73 54.29 -2.08 -27.96
N ALA A 74 53.86 -2.33 -29.21
CA ALA A 74 52.57 -1.87 -29.72
C ALA A 74 51.37 -2.65 -29.14
N GLU A 75 51.54 -3.90 -28.70
CA GLU A 75 50.42 -4.71 -28.16
C GLU A 75 50.14 -4.46 -26.67
N ARG A 76 51.09 -3.92 -25.91
CA ARG A 76 50.86 -3.43 -24.52
C ARG A 76 49.78 -2.34 -24.46
N SER A 77 49.53 -1.63 -25.56
CA SER A 77 48.54 -0.53 -25.66
C SER A 77 47.08 -0.97 -25.82
N LYS A 78 46.78 -2.28 -25.96
CA LYS A 78 45.38 -2.76 -26.14
C LYS A 78 44.68 -3.23 -24.88
N ILE A 79 45.41 -3.38 -23.76
CA ILE A 79 44.84 -3.67 -22.43
C ILE A 79 44.60 -2.37 -21.62
N SER A 80 45.13 -1.22 -22.08
CA SER A 80 45.05 0.09 -21.43
C SER A 80 43.67 0.77 -21.53
N ASN A 81 42.57 0.05 -21.37
CA ASN A 81 41.22 0.62 -21.46
C ASN A 81 40.23 0.11 -20.41
N THR A 82 40.71 -0.56 -19.36
CA THR A 82 39.87 -0.96 -18.23
C THR A 82 39.55 0.27 -17.38
N LYS A 83 38.28 0.68 -17.37
CA LYS A 83 37.79 1.76 -16.50
C LYS A 83 36.97 1.15 -15.36
N ILE A 84 37.45 1.26 -14.14
CA ILE A 84 36.65 1.00 -12.94
C ILE A 84 35.79 2.23 -12.72
N LYS A 85 34.50 2.08 -12.45
CA LYS A 85 33.69 3.20 -11.97
C LYS A 85 33.13 2.91 -10.58
N LEU A 86 33.14 3.93 -9.74
CA LEU A 86 32.67 3.90 -8.37
C LEU A 86 31.66 5.02 -8.21
N TRP A 87 30.55 4.76 -7.54
CA TRP A 87 29.60 5.79 -7.18
C TRP A 87 29.67 6.03 -5.68
N ILE A 88 29.84 7.30 -5.29
CA ILE A 88 29.99 7.72 -3.91
C ILE A 88 28.88 8.73 -3.59
N PRO A 89 28.00 8.48 -2.61
CA PRO A 89 26.98 9.44 -2.22
C PRO A 89 27.59 10.77 -1.74
N THR A 90 26.90 11.89 -1.98
CA THR A 90 27.43 13.22 -1.62
C THR A 90 27.70 13.41 -0.14
N GLU A 91 26.98 12.70 0.73
CA GLU A 91 27.12 12.78 2.19
C GLU A 91 28.44 12.19 2.72
N TYR A 92 29.13 11.36 1.94
CA TYR A 92 30.42 10.76 2.32
C TYR A 92 31.62 11.43 1.63
N ALA A 93 31.36 12.35 0.70
CA ALA A 93 32.39 12.81 -0.22
C ALA A 93 33.40 13.78 0.37
N GLU A 94 33.04 14.51 1.44
CA GLU A 94 33.98 15.38 2.15
C GLU A 94 34.99 14.58 2.98
N ASP A 95 34.62 13.36 3.38
CA ASP A 95 35.41 12.53 4.29
C ASP A 95 36.13 11.37 3.61
N LEU A 96 35.88 11.14 2.32
CA LEU A 96 36.48 10.06 1.54
C LEU A 96 37.78 10.50 0.83
N LYS A 97 38.84 9.71 1.01
CA LYS A 97 40.09 9.81 0.24
C LYS A 97 40.27 8.58 -0.63
N ILE A 98 40.69 8.81 -1.87
CA ILE A 98 41.12 7.75 -2.80
C ILE A 98 42.64 7.71 -2.79
N ASN A 99 43.21 6.58 -2.40
CA ASN A 99 44.61 6.26 -2.65
C ASN A 99 44.69 5.36 -3.88
N TYR A 100 45.40 5.78 -4.92
CA TYR A 100 45.63 5.00 -6.13
C TYR A 100 47.11 5.08 -6.49
N ASN A 101 47.80 3.92 -6.48
CA ASN A 101 49.26 3.83 -6.72
C ASN A 101 50.08 4.81 -5.88
N ASP A 102 49.88 4.78 -4.56
CA ASP A 102 50.52 5.66 -3.58
C ASP A 102 50.25 7.17 -3.76
N GLN A 103 49.34 7.55 -4.66
CA GLN A 103 48.86 8.91 -4.80
C GLN A 103 47.50 9.07 -4.11
N ARG A 104 47.44 10.03 -3.18
CA ARG A 104 46.20 10.38 -2.48
C ARG A 104 45.45 11.50 -3.20
N TYR A 105 44.17 11.27 -3.41
CA TYR A 105 43.22 12.20 -3.99
C TYR A 105 42.09 12.43 -2.99
N LEU A 106 41.89 13.67 -2.56
CA LEU A 106 40.72 14.06 -1.78
C LEU A 106 39.53 14.26 -2.73
N LEU A 107 38.38 13.66 -2.42
CA LEU A 107 37.21 13.75 -3.32
C LEU A 107 36.71 15.19 -3.47
N SER A 108 36.73 15.97 -2.39
CA SER A 108 36.32 17.38 -2.39
C SER A 108 37.24 18.24 -3.26
N ASP A 109 38.56 17.97 -3.28
CA ASP A 109 39.51 18.66 -4.16
C ASP A 109 39.29 18.31 -5.64
N LEU A 110 38.90 17.08 -5.94
CA LEU A 110 38.50 16.66 -7.28
C LEU A 110 37.17 17.28 -7.71
N ALA A 111 36.22 17.43 -6.79
CA ALA A 111 34.91 18.04 -7.04
C ALA A 111 34.99 19.57 -7.22
N ALA A 112 35.86 20.26 -6.48
CA ALA A 112 36.02 21.71 -6.52
C ALA A 112 36.60 22.22 -7.86
N LYS A 113 37.32 21.38 -8.62
CA LYS A 113 38.03 21.80 -9.83
C LYS A 113 37.14 22.05 -11.06
N LYS A 114 35.83 21.72 -11.03
CA LYS A 114 34.81 21.93 -12.10
C LYS A 114 35.17 21.51 -13.54
N ASP A 115 36.38 21.02 -13.78
CA ASP A 115 36.94 20.76 -15.11
C ASP A 115 37.41 19.29 -15.21
N THR A 116 36.89 18.61 -16.24
CA THR A 116 36.80 17.15 -16.38
C THR A 116 38.10 16.44 -16.79
N SER A 117 39.28 16.84 -16.30
CA SER A 117 40.55 16.19 -16.69
C SER A 117 41.63 16.14 -15.60
N THR A 118 41.28 15.81 -14.36
CA THR A 118 42.25 15.68 -13.27
C THR A 118 42.94 14.32 -13.30
N THR A 119 44.09 14.25 -13.97
CA THR A 119 45.00 13.10 -14.21
C THR A 119 44.52 12.08 -15.25
N LYS A 120 45.44 11.51 -16.05
CA LYS A 120 45.13 10.44 -17.05
C LYS A 120 44.48 9.20 -16.41
N ALA A 121 44.58 9.06 -15.09
CA ALA A 121 44.20 7.88 -14.33
C ALA A 121 42.84 7.98 -13.63
N ILE A 122 42.31 9.17 -13.29
CA ILE A 122 41.03 9.30 -12.55
C ILE A 122 40.18 10.41 -13.17
N SER A 123 38.89 10.18 -13.35
CA SER A 123 37.94 11.21 -13.78
C SER A 123 36.70 11.18 -12.90
N LEU A 124 36.18 12.35 -12.55
CA LEU A 124 35.05 12.49 -11.64
C LEU A 124 33.90 13.18 -12.39
N GLN A 125 32.74 12.55 -12.38
CA GLN A 125 31.49 13.08 -12.91
C GLN A 125 30.54 13.31 -11.75
N ILE A 126 30.10 14.55 -11.58
CA ILE A 126 29.08 14.90 -10.59
C ILE A 126 27.74 14.43 -11.13
N LYS A 127 27.03 13.63 -10.34
CA LYS A 127 25.69 13.11 -10.61
C LYS A 127 24.74 13.55 -9.50
N ASN A 128 23.44 13.40 -9.71
CA ASN A 128 22.46 13.85 -8.73
C ASN A 128 22.65 13.05 -7.42
N LYS A 129 22.94 13.73 -6.30
CA LYS A 129 23.23 13.14 -4.97
C LYS A 129 24.48 12.24 -4.87
N GLY A 130 25.43 12.30 -5.81
CA GLY A 130 26.67 11.52 -5.70
C GLY A 130 27.75 11.85 -6.74
N TYR A 131 28.93 11.27 -6.54
CA TYR A 131 30.09 11.38 -7.41
C TYR A 131 30.31 10.05 -8.12
N LEU A 132 30.28 10.06 -9.46
CA LEU A 132 30.69 8.93 -10.28
C LEU A 132 32.16 9.09 -10.64
N ILE A 133 33.01 8.26 -10.05
CA ILE A 133 34.46 8.27 -10.24
C ILE A 133 34.82 7.18 -11.21
N SER A 134 35.46 7.51 -12.32
CA SER A 134 36.01 6.56 -13.27
C SER A 134 37.52 6.53 -13.17
N ILE A 135 38.08 5.40 -12.77
CA ILE A 135 39.51 5.15 -12.61
C ILE A 135 39.99 4.31 -13.81
N HIS A 136 40.97 4.82 -14.53
CA HIS A 136 41.63 4.15 -15.63
C HIS A 136 42.78 3.30 -15.08
N VAL A 137 42.66 1.98 -15.23
CA VAL A 137 43.63 1.03 -14.68
C VAL A 137 44.77 0.84 -15.67
N GLU A 138 45.99 1.20 -15.25
CA GLU A 138 47.22 0.93 -16.01
C GLU A 138 47.79 -0.45 -15.63
N ASN A 139 48.54 -1.10 -16.55
CA ASN A 139 48.95 -2.52 -16.48
C ASN A 139 49.91 -2.93 -15.33
N SER A 140 50.17 -2.07 -14.34
CA SER A 140 50.95 -2.41 -13.14
C SER A 140 50.03 -2.80 -11.97
N LEU A 141 50.57 -3.52 -10.98
CA LEU A 141 49.91 -3.82 -9.71
C LEU A 141 49.33 -2.54 -9.10
N ASN A 142 48.00 -2.41 -9.05
CA ASN A 142 47.35 -1.23 -8.50
C ASN A 142 46.45 -1.63 -7.33
N THR A 143 46.77 -1.16 -6.14
CA THR A 143 45.82 -1.13 -5.02
C THR A 143 45.06 0.19 -5.08
N LEU A 144 43.74 0.11 -4.94
CA LEU A 144 42.89 1.27 -4.73
C LEU A 144 42.40 1.22 -3.29
N GLU A 145 42.77 2.20 -2.47
CA GLU A 145 42.27 2.29 -1.09
C GLU A 145 41.29 3.45 -0.97
N LEU A 146 40.11 3.16 -0.42
CA LEU A 146 39.13 4.15 0.00
C LEU A 146 39.24 4.29 1.51
N LEU A 147 39.64 5.47 1.97
CA LEU A 147 39.74 5.80 3.38
C LEU A 147 38.49 6.57 3.78
N ASP A 148 37.66 5.97 4.61
CA ASP A 148 36.51 6.61 5.26
C ASP A 148 36.97 7.15 6.61
N ASN A 149 37.19 8.47 6.66
CA ASN A 149 37.67 9.13 7.88
C ASN A 149 36.60 9.20 8.99
N LEU A 150 35.31 9.13 8.65
CA LEU A 150 34.22 9.18 9.65
C LEU A 150 34.16 7.88 10.45
N ASN A 151 34.26 6.75 9.76
CA ASN A 151 34.16 5.43 10.37
C ASN A 151 35.53 4.82 10.73
N GLN A 152 36.63 5.55 10.50
CA GLN A 152 38.01 5.07 10.64
C GLN A 152 38.24 3.73 9.92
N SER A 153 37.59 3.53 8.78
CA SER A 153 37.68 2.28 8.01
C SER A 153 38.47 2.52 6.73
N THR A 154 39.30 1.54 6.37
CA THR A 154 40.08 1.54 5.13
C THR A 154 39.61 0.38 4.28
N TRP A 155 39.16 0.68 3.06
CA TRP A 155 38.70 -0.31 2.12
C TRP A 155 39.71 -0.44 0.99
N SER A 156 40.44 -1.54 0.94
CA SER A 156 41.42 -1.81 -0.12
C SER A 156 40.81 -2.70 -1.21
N LEU A 157 40.87 -2.21 -2.44
CA LEU A 157 40.56 -2.92 -3.66
C LEU A 157 41.89 -3.33 -4.30
N ASN A 158 42.18 -4.62 -4.28
CA ASN A 158 43.35 -5.15 -4.96
C ASN A 158 43.03 -5.37 -6.45
N ILE A 159 43.47 -4.46 -7.31
CA ILE A 159 43.25 -4.54 -8.76
C ILE A 159 44.32 -5.47 -9.38
N ASN A 160 44.46 -6.66 -8.83
CA ASN A 160 45.22 -7.74 -9.45
C ASN A 160 44.43 -8.28 -10.64
N THR A 161 45.03 -8.26 -11.84
CA THR A 161 44.41 -8.83 -13.03
C THR A 161 44.40 -10.36 -12.92
N LEU A 162 43.29 -10.95 -12.48
CA LEU A 162 43.01 -12.35 -12.81
C LEU A 162 42.61 -12.41 -14.28
N HIS A 163 43.35 -13.18 -15.07
CA HIS A 163 42.98 -13.42 -16.46
C HIS A 163 41.69 -14.25 -16.49
N ALA A 164 40.65 -13.68 -17.10
CA ALA A 164 39.43 -14.41 -17.39
C ALA A 164 39.74 -15.70 -18.16
N PRO A 165 38.97 -16.78 -17.93
CA PRO A 165 39.10 -17.99 -18.73
C PRO A 165 38.86 -17.65 -20.20
N ALA A 166 39.65 -18.22 -21.11
CA ALA A 166 39.58 -17.87 -22.53
C ALA A 166 38.17 -18.06 -23.13
N TRP A 167 37.42 -19.04 -22.62
CA TRP A 167 36.04 -19.35 -23.01
C TRP A 167 35.01 -18.31 -22.55
N LEU A 168 35.32 -17.48 -21.54
CA LEU A 168 34.37 -16.53 -20.97
C LEU A 168 33.98 -15.42 -21.96
N SER A 169 34.93 -14.98 -22.79
CA SER A 169 34.66 -13.99 -23.85
C SER A 169 33.66 -14.51 -24.88
N GLU A 170 33.80 -15.79 -25.25
CA GLU A 170 32.87 -16.46 -26.17
C GLU A 170 31.50 -16.65 -25.53
N VAL A 171 31.45 -17.03 -24.25
CA VAL A 171 30.21 -17.05 -23.46
C VAL A 171 29.50 -15.71 -23.52
N HIS A 172 30.19 -14.59 -23.26
CA HIS A 172 29.61 -13.24 -23.33
C HIS A 172 29.14 -12.86 -24.74
N GLN A 173 29.82 -13.30 -25.78
CA GLN A 173 29.41 -13.06 -27.16
C GLN A 173 28.15 -13.85 -27.52
N LEU A 174 28.10 -15.14 -27.21
CA LEU A 174 26.94 -16.00 -27.47
C LEU A 174 25.72 -15.54 -26.66
N ARG A 175 25.94 -15.16 -25.40
CA ARG A 175 25.03 -14.42 -24.51
C ARG A 175 24.36 -13.25 -25.24
N LYS A 176 25.19 -12.34 -25.73
CA LYS A 176 24.80 -11.07 -26.37
C LYS A 176 24.02 -11.27 -27.66
N LEU A 177 24.22 -12.42 -28.31
CA LEU A 177 23.53 -12.80 -29.54
C LEU A 177 22.29 -13.68 -29.27
N GLY A 178 21.94 -13.96 -28.01
CA GLY A 178 20.81 -14.83 -27.65
C GLY A 178 21.00 -16.29 -28.08
N LYS A 179 22.23 -16.74 -28.37
CA LYS A 179 22.50 -18.08 -28.92
C LYS A 179 22.61 -19.14 -27.81
N ILE A 180 21.47 -19.56 -27.27
CA ILE A 180 21.38 -20.48 -26.12
C ILE A 180 21.96 -21.88 -26.43
N ALA A 181 21.67 -22.46 -27.59
CA ALA A 181 22.12 -23.81 -27.92
C ALA A 181 23.65 -23.92 -28.08
N PRO A 182 24.32 -23.04 -28.87
CA PRO A 182 25.78 -23.01 -28.90
C PRO A 182 26.42 -22.71 -27.55
N LEU A 183 25.80 -21.86 -26.74
CA LEU A 183 26.29 -21.54 -25.40
C LEU A 183 26.25 -22.76 -24.47
N HIS A 184 25.19 -23.56 -24.54
CA HIS A 184 25.07 -24.82 -23.81
C HIS A 184 26.16 -25.82 -24.20
N GLU A 185 26.41 -25.98 -25.50
CA GLU A 185 27.45 -26.86 -26.04
C GLU A 185 28.85 -26.42 -25.60
N LEU A 186 29.15 -25.13 -25.69
CA LEU A 186 30.41 -24.57 -25.20
C LEU A 186 30.62 -24.91 -23.72
N LEU A 187 29.67 -24.59 -22.84
CA LEU A 187 29.81 -24.78 -21.40
C LEU A 187 29.90 -26.26 -20.99
N THR A 188 29.18 -27.15 -21.66
CA THR A 188 29.19 -28.60 -21.37
C THR A 188 30.44 -29.29 -21.90
N SER A 189 31.03 -28.80 -22.99
CA SER A 189 32.27 -29.34 -23.59
C SER A 189 33.56 -28.82 -22.93
N LEU A 190 33.48 -27.82 -22.03
CA LEU A 190 34.63 -27.38 -21.24
C LEU A 190 35.22 -28.56 -20.45
N LYS A 191 36.49 -28.89 -20.71
CA LYS A 191 37.33 -29.80 -19.92
C LYS A 191 37.33 -29.39 -18.43
N ALA A 192 37.74 -30.29 -17.53
CA ALA A 192 37.81 -30.04 -16.09
C ALA A 192 38.39 -28.62 -15.80
N PRO A 193 37.59 -27.71 -15.20
CA PRO A 193 37.99 -26.34 -14.96
C PRO A 193 39.32 -26.25 -14.19
N LYS A 194 40.17 -25.28 -14.55
CA LYS A 194 41.56 -25.23 -14.04
C LYS A 194 41.69 -24.62 -12.65
N SER A 195 40.61 -24.06 -12.11
CA SER A 195 40.55 -23.41 -10.80
C SER A 195 39.13 -23.47 -10.23
N ASP A 196 38.98 -23.27 -8.93
CA ASP A 196 37.67 -23.26 -8.25
C ASP A 196 36.76 -22.14 -8.78
N ILE A 197 37.33 -21.00 -9.18
CA ILE A 197 36.57 -19.91 -9.79
C ILE A 197 36.07 -20.26 -11.21
N GLU A 198 36.85 -20.99 -12.01
CA GLU A 198 36.36 -21.50 -13.29
C GLU A 198 35.24 -22.51 -13.12
N HIS A 199 35.33 -23.37 -12.08
CA HIS A 199 34.26 -24.28 -11.71
C HIS A 199 32.99 -23.51 -11.33
N ALA A 200 33.10 -22.51 -10.45
CA ALA A 200 31.99 -21.68 -10.01
C ALA A 200 31.31 -20.96 -11.18
N LEU A 201 32.10 -20.35 -12.08
CA LEU A 201 31.61 -19.65 -13.27
C LEU A 201 30.97 -20.58 -14.30
N LYS A 202 31.52 -21.79 -14.51
CA LYS A 202 30.89 -22.79 -15.40
C LYS A 202 29.46 -23.10 -14.95
N TYR A 203 29.28 -23.42 -13.66
CA TYR A 203 27.97 -23.70 -13.10
C TYR A 203 27.05 -22.48 -13.07
N PHE A 204 27.60 -21.29 -12.80
CA PHE A 204 26.87 -20.02 -12.87
C PHE A 204 26.19 -19.81 -14.22
N TYR A 205 26.95 -19.98 -15.32
CA TYR A 205 26.40 -19.82 -16.67
C TYR A 205 25.53 -21.01 -17.09
N LEU A 206 25.88 -22.24 -16.71
CA LEU A 206 25.05 -23.41 -16.98
C LEU A 206 23.67 -23.29 -16.35
N GLY A 207 23.56 -22.81 -15.11
CA GLY A 207 22.27 -22.60 -14.45
C GLY A 207 21.35 -21.68 -15.24
N ARG A 208 21.88 -20.57 -15.76
CA ARG A 208 21.15 -19.61 -16.61
C ARG A 208 20.79 -20.18 -17.96
N VAL A 209 21.66 -20.99 -18.56
CA VAL A 209 21.39 -21.67 -19.83
C VAL A 209 20.30 -22.73 -19.67
N TYR A 210 20.37 -23.54 -18.61
CA TYR A 210 19.33 -24.52 -18.30
C TYR A 210 17.99 -23.81 -18.09
N LEU A 211 17.98 -22.71 -17.35
CA LEU A 211 16.78 -21.90 -17.17
C LEU A 211 16.24 -21.34 -18.50
N ALA A 212 17.12 -20.80 -19.35
CA ALA A 212 16.75 -20.25 -20.66
C ALA A 212 16.18 -21.30 -21.60
N LYS A 213 16.68 -22.54 -21.50
CA LYS A 213 16.08 -23.66 -22.22
C LYS A 213 14.70 -23.98 -21.61
N GLY A 214 14.56 -23.96 -20.30
CA GLY A 214 13.35 -24.38 -19.58
C GLY A 214 13.55 -25.61 -18.68
N ASN A 215 14.80 -26.01 -18.44
CA ASN A 215 15.18 -27.08 -17.53
C ASN A 215 15.37 -26.53 -16.12
N THR A 216 14.27 -26.39 -15.39
CA THR A 216 14.30 -25.77 -14.05
C THR A 216 15.11 -26.59 -13.04
N GLU A 217 15.04 -27.92 -13.10
CA GLU A 217 15.74 -28.80 -12.16
C GLU A 217 17.27 -28.68 -12.32
N ASN A 218 17.78 -28.79 -13.55
CA ASN A 218 19.21 -28.62 -13.80
C ASN A 218 19.67 -27.18 -13.56
N ALA A 219 18.78 -26.20 -13.74
CA ALA A 219 19.08 -24.82 -13.40
C ALA A 219 19.31 -24.67 -11.88
N ILE A 220 18.41 -25.20 -11.05
CA ILE A 220 18.54 -25.17 -9.58
C ILE A 220 19.84 -25.84 -9.16
N ASN A 221 20.07 -27.09 -9.60
CA ASN A 221 21.26 -27.85 -9.23
C ASN A 221 22.56 -27.12 -9.62
N ALA A 222 22.61 -26.51 -10.80
CA ALA A 222 23.77 -25.74 -11.22
C ALA A 222 23.95 -24.43 -10.43
N LEU A 223 22.86 -23.74 -10.08
CA LEU A 223 22.92 -22.51 -9.28
C LEU A 223 23.32 -22.78 -7.83
N ASP A 224 22.83 -23.87 -7.23
CA ASP A 224 23.22 -24.29 -5.88
C ASP A 224 24.70 -24.67 -5.85
N ARG A 225 25.16 -25.47 -6.82
CA ARG A 225 26.59 -25.82 -6.93
C ARG A 225 27.46 -24.59 -7.16
N SER A 226 27.00 -23.65 -7.98
CA SER A 226 27.69 -22.38 -8.20
C SER A 226 27.76 -21.56 -6.91
N SER A 227 26.67 -21.50 -6.13
CA SER A 227 26.61 -20.76 -4.87
C SER A 227 27.52 -21.36 -3.80
N GLU A 228 27.57 -22.69 -3.67
CA GLU A 228 28.48 -23.38 -2.76
C GLU A 228 29.94 -23.02 -3.04
N LEU A 229 30.35 -23.10 -4.32
CA LEU A 229 31.70 -22.78 -4.75
C LEU A 229 32.03 -21.29 -4.55
N PHE A 230 31.10 -20.39 -4.90
CA PHE A 230 31.30 -18.95 -4.66
C PHE A 230 31.35 -18.61 -3.17
N ASN A 231 30.60 -19.30 -2.33
CA ASN A 231 30.65 -19.11 -0.88
C ASN A 231 32.01 -19.54 -0.30
N GLN A 232 32.57 -20.66 -0.76
CA GLN A 232 33.93 -21.09 -0.39
C GLN A 232 35.00 -20.08 -0.82
N LEU A 233 34.76 -19.39 -1.95
CA LEU A 233 35.61 -18.32 -2.47
C LEU A 233 35.34 -16.94 -1.83
N GLY A 234 34.42 -16.84 -0.85
CA GLY A 234 34.01 -15.57 -0.23
C GLY A 234 33.18 -14.64 -1.13
N SER A 235 32.77 -15.07 -2.32
CA SER A 235 32.10 -14.24 -3.34
C SER A 235 30.62 -13.99 -3.07
N ILE A 236 30.31 -13.19 -2.04
CA ILE A 236 28.94 -12.94 -1.57
C ILE A 236 28.00 -12.40 -2.66
N ASN A 237 28.48 -11.52 -3.55
CA ASN A 237 27.64 -10.96 -4.62
C ASN A 237 27.21 -12.02 -5.65
N LYS A 238 28.10 -12.98 -5.99
CA LYS A 238 27.73 -14.08 -6.91
C LYS A 238 26.80 -15.09 -6.26
N VAL A 239 26.93 -15.29 -4.94
CA VAL A 239 25.95 -16.06 -4.17
C VAL A 239 24.59 -15.37 -4.22
N LEU A 240 24.52 -14.05 -4.00
CA LEU A 240 23.29 -13.27 -4.09
C LEU A 240 22.69 -13.28 -5.51
N ASP A 241 23.52 -13.18 -6.55
CA ASP A 241 23.10 -13.30 -7.95
C ASP A 241 22.40 -14.63 -8.24
N ASN A 242 22.93 -15.72 -7.69
CA ASN A 242 22.35 -17.05 -7.83
C ASN A 242 21.10 -17.23 -6.95
N GLN A 243 21.14 -16.78 -5.69
CA GLN A 243 20.03 -16.89 -4.75
C GLN A 243 18.83 -16.04 -5.16
N THR A 244 19.03 -14.86 -5.73
CA THR A 244 17.94 -14.04 -6.29
C THR A 244 17.32 -14.70 -7.53
N LEU A 245 18.12 -15.42 -8.33
CA LEU A 245 17.61 -16.22 -9.44
C LEU A 245 16.86 -17.48 -8.95
N LEU A 246 17.34 -18.13 -7.89
CA LEU A 246 16.65 -19.23 -7.22
C LEU A 246 15.33 -18.76 -6.60
N ALA A 247 15.31 -17.58 -5.96
CA ALA A 247 14.09 -16.96 -5.45
C ALA A 247 13.06 -16.74 -6.57
N TYR A 248 13.49 -16.25 -7.73
CA TYR A 248 12.64 -16.19 -8.91
C TYR A 248 12.12 -17.57 -9.35
N ILE A 249 13.01 -18.57 -9.44
CA ILE A 249 12.63 -19.92 -9.84
C ILE A 249 11.57 -20.48 -8.89
N TYR A 250 11.82 -20.42 -7.58
CA TYR A 250 10.89 -20.95 -6.59
C TYR A 250 9.57 -20.18 -6.57
N LEU A 251 9.61 -18.85 -6.65
CA LEU A 251 8.41 -18.02 -6.56
C LEU A 251 7.55 -18.01 -7.83
N GLN A 252 8.16 -18.11 -9.02
CA GLN A 252 7.47 -17.88 -10.30
C GLN A 252 7.37 -19.11 -11.19
N LEU A 253 8.27 -20.09 -11.04
CA LEU A 253 8.37 -21.24 -11.95
C LEU A 253 8.01 -22.56 -11.30
N VAL A 254 8.49 -22.79 -10.08
CA VAL A 254 8.19 -23.99 -9.28
C VAL A 254 6.91 -23.77 -8.46
N ASP A 255 6.68 -22.54 -8.01
CA ASP A 255 5.62 -22.16 -7.08
C ASP A 255 5.75 -22.86 -5.72
N ASP A 256 6.99 -22.98 -5.24
CA ASP A 256 7.32 -23.47 -3.92
C ASP A 256 7.60 -22.29 -2.99
N LEU A 257 6.56 -21.85 -2.27
CA LEU A 257 6.65 -20.70 -1.37
C LEU A 257 7.54 -20.96 -0.16
N VAL A 258 7.66 -22.21 0.28
CA VAL A 258 8.50 -22.56 1.42
C VAL A 258 9.96 -22.38 1.04
N LEU A 259 10.37 -22.93 -0.11
CA LEU A 259 11.71 -22.74 -0.64
C LEU A 259 11.95 -21.28 -1.04
N ALA A 260 11.00 -20.62 -1.71
CA ALA A 260 11.13 -19.21 -2.08
C ALA A 260 11.35 -18.33 -0.85
N LYS A 261 10.54 -18.52 0.21
CA LYS A 261 10.70 -17.80 1.47
C LYS A 261 12.04 -18.13 2.13
N SER A 262 12.42 -19.40 2.22
CA SER A 262 13.70 -19.80 2.80
C SER A 262 14.89 -19.19 2.06
N THR A 263 14.87 -19.20 0.72
CA THR A 263 15.90 -18.57 -0.11
C THR A 263 15.92 -17.06 0.11
N ILE A 264 14.77 -16.40 0.09
CA ILE A 264 14.67 -14.93 0.24
C ILE A 264 15.07 -14.47 1.65
N ASP A 265 14.70 -15.22 2.70
CA ASP A 265 15.08 -14.91 4.08
C ASP A 265 16.58 -15.08 4.32
N SER A 266 17.23 -15.98 3.58
CA SER A 266 18.69 -16.16 3.62
C SER A 266 19.46 -15.03 2.92
N LEU A 267 18.79 -14.15 2.15
CA LEU A 267 19.41 -12.99 1.52
C LEU A 267 19.77 -11.94 2.59
N VAL A 268 21.03 -11.94 3.01
CA VAL A 268 21.60 -10.95 3.93
C VAL A 268 21.90 -9.65 3.16
N ALA A 269 21.47 -8.51 3.71
CA ALA A 269 21.61 -7.19 3.09
C ALA A 269 23.00 -6.55 3.26
N THR A 270 24.06 -7.35 3.46
CA THR A 270 25.45 -6.86 3.65
C THR A 270 26.19 -6.65 2.33
N SER A 271 25.49 -6.54 1.20
CA SER A 271 26.10 -6.30 -0.11
C SER A 271 26.37 -4.82 -0.34
N ASN A 272 27.56 -4.51 -0.86
CA ASN A 272 27.95 -3.17 -1.30
C ASN A 272 27.54 -2.87 -2.75
N ASP A 273 26.80 -3.77 -3.41
CA ASP A 273 26.37 -3.62 -4.81
C ASP A 273 24.88 -3.27 -4.93
N ALA A 274 24.57 -2.16 -5.62
CA ALA A 274 23.18 -1.69 -5.68
C ALA A 274 22.26 -2.58 -6.54
N SER A 275 22.79 -3.36 -7.49
CA SER A 275 21.97 -4.34 -8.23
C SER A 275 21.55 -5.48 -7.30
N SER A 276 22.46 -5.97 -6.47
CA SER A 276 22.20 -6.99 -5.47
C SER A 276 21.20 -6.50 -4.43
N LEU A 277 21.42 -5.29 -3.88
CA LEU A 277 20.48 -4.66 -2.95
C LEU A 277 19.09 -4.45 -3.58
N PHE A 278 19.04 -4.04 -4.86
CA PHE A 278 17.79 -3.94 -5.61
C PHE A 278 17.06 -5.28 -5.65
N PHE A 279 17.70 -6.36 -6.10
CA PHE A 279 17.04 -7.65 -6.26
C PHE A 279 16.61 -8.28 -4.93
N VAL A 280 17.40 -8.11 -3.87
CA VAL A 280 17.00 -8.55 -2.53
C VAL A 280 15.69 -7.88 -2.11
N ASN A 281 15.60 -6.56 -2.25
CA ASN A 281 14.39 -5.81 -1.92
C ASN A 281 13.24 -6.12 -2.89
N TYR A 282 13.52 -6.23 -4.19
CA TYR A 282 12.53 -6.57 -5.22
C TYR A 282 11.87 -7.92 -4.95
N TYR A 283 12.65 -8.96 -4.64
CA TYR A 283 12.12 -10.30 -4.36
C TYR A 283 11.45 -10.41 -2.99
N LYS A 284 11.97 -9.74 -1.96
CA LYS A 284 11.24 -9.59 -0.68
C LYS A 284 9.88 -8.93 -0.91
N GLY A 285 9.84 -7.83 -1.66
CA GLY A 285 8.60 -7.13 -2.02
C GLY A 285 7.63 -8.03 -2.77
N THR A 286 8.11 -8.79 -3.76
CA THR A 286 7.29 -9.70 -4.57
C THR A 286 6.77 -10.90 -3.75
N LEU A 287 7.59 -11.49 -2.88
CA LEU A 287 7.18 -12.57 -1.99
C LEU A 287 6.09 -12.11 -1.02
N TYR A 288 6.29 -10.97 -0.35
CA TYR A 288 5.28 -10.49 0.59
C TYR A 288 3.99 -10.04 -0.11
N ALA A 289 4.07 -9.57 -1.35
CA ALA A 289 2.88 -9.34 -2.18
C ALA A 289 2.10 -10.63 -2.41
N TYR A 290 2.81 -11.70 -2.79
CA TYR A 290 2.24 -13.04 -2.98
C TYR A 290 1.57 -13.55 -1.69
N LEU A 291 2.23 -13.38 -0.54
CA LEU A 291 1.72 -13.80 0.77
C LEU A 291 0.58 -12.91 1.31
N GLY A 292 0.22 -11.82 0.63
CA GLY A 292 -0.81 -10.89 1.08
C GLY A 292 -0.38 -9.94 2.21
N ASP A 293 0.91 -9.91 2.57
CA ASP A 293 1.46 -8.93 3.53
C ASP A 293 1.82 -7.65 2.78
N HIS A 294 0.79 -6.88 2.40
CA HIS A 294 0.94 -5.69 1.56
C HIS A 294 1.77 -4.59 2.23
N ARG A 295 1.79 -4.52 3.56
CA ARG A 295 2.68 -3.61 4.31
C ARG A 295 4.15 -3.91 4.03
N LYS A 296 4.59 -5.15 4.22
CA LYS A 296 5.98 -5.52 3.92
C LYS A 296 6.28 -5.42 2.43
N ALA A 297 5.35 -5.87 1.59
CA ALA A 297 5.49 -5.81 0.14
C ALA A 297 5.79 -4.39 -0.35
N GLU A 298 4.96 -3.42 0.08
CA GLU A 298 5.12 -2.02 -0.26
C GLU A 298 6.42 -1.43 0.31
N SER A 299 6.81 -1.80 1.53
CA SER A 299 8.05 -1.31 2.13
C SER A 299 9.27 -1.73 1.30
N TYR A 300 9.41 -3.02 1.00
CA TYR A 300 10.55 -3.54 0.24
C TYR A 300 10.55 -3.07 -1.22
N ILE A 301 9.40 -3.01 -1.89
CA ILE A 301 9.37 -2.56 -3.29
C ILE A 301 9.68 -1.07 -3.42
N ASN A 302 9.29 -0.24 -2.45
CA ASN A 302 9.67 1.17 -2.43
C ASN A 302 11.18 1.33 -2.22
N GLU A 303 11.81 0.48 -1.42
CA GLU A 303 13.26 0.47 -1.27
C GLU A 303 13.94 0.07 -2.59
N ALA A 304 13.42 -0.95 -3.30
CA ALA A 304 13.90 -1.30 -4.63
C ALA A 304 13.73 -0.14 -5.64
N ILE A 305 12.60 0.58 -5.62
CA ILE A 305 12.38 1.77 -6.46
C ILE A 305 13.38 2.87 -6.11
N LYS A 306 13.63 3.11 -4.82
CA LYS A 306 14.59 4.10 -4.34
C LYS A 306 15.99 3.78 -4.85
N ILE A 307 16.47 2.56 -4.62
CA ILE A 307 17.76 2.08 -5.12
C ILE A 307 17.83 2.24 -6.65
N ALA A 308 16.82 1.78 -7.39
CA ALA A 308 16.84 1.91 -8.85
C ALA A 308 16.85 3.37 -9.33
N SER A 309 16.21 4.28 -8.59
CA SER A 309 16.20 5.71 -8.89
C SER A 309 17.55 6.36 -8.57
N ASP A 310 18.07 6.15 -7.36
CA ASP A 310 19.32 6.74 -6.87
C ASP A 310 20.51 6.33 -7.72
N PHE A 311 20.47 5.11 -8.28
CA PHE A 311 21.51 4.56 -9.14
C PHE A 311 21.18 4.61 -10.66
N GLU A 312 20.14 5.35 -11.06
CA GLU A 312 19.73 5.55 -12.48
C GLU A 312 19.48 4.23 -13.27
N LEU A 313 19.04 3.17 -12.59
CA LEU A 313 18.78 1.84 -13.16
C LEU A 313 17.39 1.80 -13.84
N GLN A 314 17.24 2.48 -14.97
CA GLN A 314 15.93 2.73 -15.61
C GLN A 314 15.09 1.46 -15.89
N SER A 315 15.73 0.36 -16.30
CA SER A 315 14.97 -0.89 -16.52
C SER A 315 14.44 -1.47 -15.21
N TYR A 316 15.27 -1.49 -14.16
CA TYR A 316 14.89 -1.97 -12.84
C TYR A 316 13.82 -1.10 -12.21
N LEU A 317 13.91 0.22 -12.42
CA LEU A 317 12.90 1.17 -12.01
C LEU A 317 11.55 0.85 -12.67
N GLY A 318 11.53 0.55 -13.97
CA GLY A 318 10.33 0.12 -14.68
C GLY A 318 9.71 -1.15 -14.10
N ASP A 319 10.54 -2.15 -13.81
CA ASP A 319 10.08 -3.45 -13.30
C ASP A 319 9.60 -3.35 -11.84
N ALA A 320 10.31 -2.62 -10.99
CA ALA A 320 9.88 -2.36 -9.61
C ALA A 320 8.59 -1.54 -9.56
N ARG A 321 8.42 -0.53 -10.44
CA ARG A 321 7.16 0.22 -10.57
C ARG A 321 6.00 -0.65 -11.08
N PHE A 322 6.28 -1.61 -11.97
CA PHE A 322 5.29 -2.59 -12.40
C PHE A 322 4.82 -3.45 -11.22
N ILE A 323 5.73 -4.02 -10.41
CA ILE A 323 5.37 -4.80 -9.22
C ILE A 323 4.66 -3.92 -8.18
N PHE A 324 5.16 -2.71 -7.93
CA PHE A 324 4.52 -1.78 -7.00
C PHE A 324 3.07 -1.50 -7.39
N SER A 325 2.78 -1.25 -8.67
CA SER A 325 1.40 -1.06 -9.12
C SER A 325 0.52 -2.31 -8.94
N LYS A 326 1.06 -3.53 -8.99
CA LYS A 326 0.31 -4.74 -8.62
C LYS A 326 -0.06 -4.73 -7.13
N ILE A 327 0.90 -4.41 -6.26
CA ILE A 327 0.68 -4.26 -4.81
C ILE A 327 -0.36 -3.16 -4.52
N LEU A 328 -0.33 -2.06 -5.26
CA LEU A 328 -1.33 -0.99 -5.16
C LEU A 328 -2.73 -1.49 -5.48
N ILE A 329 -2.90 -2.30 -6.53
CA ILE A 329 -4.21 -2.87 -6.90
C ILE A 329 -4.72 -3.81 -5.81
N GLU A 330 -3.87 -4.71 -5.33
CA GLU A 330 -4.23 -5.68 -4.28
C GLU A 330 -4.53 -5.00 -2.94
N SER A 331 -3.85 -3.89 -2.64
CA SER A 331 -4.13 -3.04 -1.47
C SER A 331 -5.24 -1.99 -1.70
N GLY A 332 -5.88 -1.99 -2.87
CA GLY A 332 -7.04 -1.17 -3.20
C GLY A 332 -6.79 0.21 -3.81
N ARG A 333 -5.54 0.67 -3.96
CA ARG A 333 -5.17 1.94 -4.63
C ARG A 333 -5.10 1.79 -6.16
N ILE A 334 -6.22 1.43 -6.77
CA ILE A 334 -6.30 1.06 -8.19
C ILE A 334 -6.01 2.25 -9.12
N GLU A 335 -6.51 3.45 -8.83
CA GLU A 335 -6.31 4.64 -9.68
C GLU A 335 -4.82 4.99 -9.84
N LYS A 336 -4.11 5.06 -8.71
CA LYS A 336 -2.66 5.26 -8.69
C LYS A 336 -1.91 4.16 -9.45
N ALA A 337 -2.38 2.92 -9.36
CA ALA A 337 -1.80 1.84 -10.14
C ALA A 337 -2.01 2.03 -11.65
N VAL A 338 -3.20 2.43 -12.09
CA VAL A 338 -3.50 2.75 -13.49
C VAL A 338 -2.61 3.89 -14.00
N GLU A 339 -2.39 4.94 -13.21
CA GLU A 339 -1.47 6.04 -13.55
C GLU A 339 -0.04 5.54 -13.74
N ILE A 340 0.47 4.72 -12.80
CA ILE A 340 1.81 4.13 -12.93
C ILE A 340 1.89 3.27 -14.20
N ARG A 341 0.90 2.41 -14.45
CA ARG A 341 0.86 1.54 -15.64
C ARG A 341 0.85 2.34 -16.95
N LYS A 342 0.09 3.43 -17.01
CA LYS A 342 0.10 4.36 -18.15
C LYS A 342 1.49 4.98 -18.34
N SER A 343 2.13 5.43 -17.26
CA SER A 343 3.45 6.06 -17.33
C SER A 343 4.57 5.12 -17.79
N LEU A 344 4.39 3.80 -17.66
CA LEU A 344 5.34 2.80 -18.15
C LEU A 344 5.32 2.63 -19.67
N LEU A 345 4.26 3.05 -20.37
CA LEU A 345 4.09 2.91 -21.82
C LEU A 345 4.79 4.05 -22.58
N SER A 346 6.12 4.05 -22.60
CA SER A 346 6.91 5.02 -23.37
C SER A 346 7.01 4.66 -24.87
N ASN A 347 7.41 5.63 -25.70
CA ASN A 347 7.48 5.46 -27.16
C ASN A 347 8.57 4.49 -27.65
N ASN A 348 9.55 4.12 -26.80
CA ASN A 348 10.74 3.35 -27.20
C ASN A 348 10.80 1.93 -26.60
N LEU A 349 9.67 1.31 -26.27
CA LEU A 349 9.64 -0.05 -25.73
C LEU A 349 9.77 -1.12 -26.83
N GLU A 350 10.51 -2.19 -26.52
CA GLU A 350 10.44 -3.46 -27.27
C GLU A 350 8.99 -3.97 -27.31
N GLN A 351 8.53 -4.52 -28.44
CA GLN A 351 7.14 -4.93 -28.64
C GLN A 351 6.63 -5.89 -27.57
N CYS A 352 7.44 -6.88 -27.16
CA CYS A 352 7.02 -7.82 -26.13
C CYS A 352 6.95 -7.20 -24.73
N LYS A 353 7.80 -6.22 -24.43
CA LYS A 353 7.72 -5.44 -23.17
C LYS A 353 6.49 -4.53 -23.19
N LYS A 354 6.19 -3.92 -24.34
CA LYS A 354 4.97 -3.14 -24.55
C LYS A 354 3.71 -4.00 -24.36
N ALA A 355 3.66 -5.21 -24.91
CA ALA A 355 2.55 -6.14 -24.72
C ALA A 355 2.36 -6.51 -23.24
N LEU A 356 3.43 -6.81 -22.50
CA LEU A 356 3.38 -7.06 -21.06
C LEU A 356 2.82 -5.87 -20.26
N TYR A 357 3.24 -4.64 -20.61
CA TYR A 357 2.76 -3.45 -19.91
C TYR A 357 1.30 -3.13 -20.27
N LEU A 358 0.88 -3.38 -21.50
CA LEU A 358 -0.53 -3.28 -21.92
C LEU A 358 -1.40 -4.33 -21.22
N ASP A 359 -0.95 -5.57 -21.08
CA ASP A 359 -1.63 -6.61 -20.30
C ASP A 359 -1.90 -6.13 -18.88
N GLY A 360 -0.85 -5.65 -18.20
CA GLY A 360 -0.96 -5.12 -16.85
C GLY A 360 -1.85 -3.89 -16.73
N LEU A 361 -1.87 -3.00 -17.73
CA LEU A 361 -2.78 -1.86 -17.78
C LEU A 361 -4.24 -2.31 -17.99
N GLY A 362 -4.45 -3.28 -18.89
CA GLY A 362 -5.76 -3.88 -19.14
C GLY A 362 -6.33 -4.50 -17.88
N TRP A 363 -5.51 -5.28 -17.15
CA TRP A 363 -5.88 -5.85 -15.86
C TRP A 363 -6.18 -4.76 -14.81
N ALA A 364 -5.34 -3.72 -14.68
CA ALA A 364 -5.58 -2.62 -13.75
C ALA A 364 -6.91 -1.90 -14.01
N LYS A 365 -7.26 -1.67 -15.30
CA LYS A 365 -8.54 -1.08 -15.70
C LYS A 365 -9.72 -2.01 -15.45
N LEU A 366 -9.54 -3.32 -15.60
CA LEU A 366 -10.57 -4.31 -15.24
C LEU A 366 -10.88 -4.23 -13.74
N GLN A 367 -9.85 -4.19 -12.89
CA GLN A 367 -10.01 -4.04 -11.45
C GLN A 367 -10.68 -2.68 -11.10
N GLN A 368 -10.39 -1.63 -11.87
CA GLN A 368 -11.06 -0.33 -11.72
C GLN A 368 -12.56 -0.40 -12.08
N ALA A 369 -12.92 -1.20 -13.08
CA ALA A 369 -14.32 -1.39 -13.48
C ALA A 369 -15.10 -2.28 -12.50
N ASP A 370 -14.42 -3.22 -11.84
CA ASP A 370 -15.01 -4.10 -10.82
C ASP A 370 -15.13 -3.42 -9.45
N SER A 371 -14.38 -2.34 -9.21
CA SER A 371 -14.46 -1.61 -7.96
C SER A 371 -15.79 -0.88 -7.83
N PHE A 372 -16.38 -0.95 -6.63
CA PHE A 372 -17.64 -0.25 -6.34
C PHE A 372 -17.54 1.26 -6.57
N GLN A 373 -16.34 1.84 -6.41
CA GLN A 373 -16.07 3.27 -6.55
C GLN A 373 -16.22 3.80 -7.98
N ASN A 374 -15.85 2.99 -8.97
CA ASN A 374 -15.74 3.40 -10.37
C ASN A 374 -16.40 2.38 -11.30
N SER A 375 -17.43 1.66 -10.85
CA SER A 375 -18.13 0.66 -11.67
C SER A 375 -18.74 1.35 -12.90
N ASN A 376 -17.97 1.30 -13.98
CA ASN A 376 -18.20 2.10 -15.18
C ASN A 376 -17.93 1.22 -16.39
N LYS A 377 -18.97 1.03 -17.20
CA LYS A 377 -18.88 0.32 -18.49
C LYS A 377 -17.78 0.88 -19.40
N ALA A 378 -17.44 2.17 -19.27
CA ALA A 378 -16.34 2.79 -20.00
C ALA A 378 -14.97 2.19 -19.62
N HIS A 379 -14.67 2.02 -18.33
CA HIS A 379 -13.41 1.42 -17.87
C HIS A 379 -13.28 -0.04 -18.30
N LEU A 380 -14.39 -0.79 -18.27
CA LEU A 380 -14.43 -2.16 -18.77
C LEU A 380 -14.13 -2.24 -20.27
N LYS A 381 -14.77 -1.37 -21.07
CA LYS A 381 -14.50 -1.26 -22.51
C LYS A 381 -13.04 -0.89 -22.80
N GLU A 382 -12.48 0.05 -22.04
CA GLU A 382 -11.06 0.40 -22.15
C GLU A 382 -10.14 -0.77 -21.80
N SER A 383 -10.48 -1.57 -20.78
CA SER A 383 -9.74 -2.77 -20.41
C SER A 383 -9.71 -3.76 -21.58
N ILE A 384 -10.89 -4.13 -22.12
CA ILE A 384 -11.03 -5.05 -23.25
C ILE A 384 -10.22 -4.58 -24.45
N ASN A 385 -10.31 -3.29 -24.81
CA ASN A 385 -9.55 -2.73 -25.93
C ASN A 385 -8.03 -2.80 -25.70
N THR A 386 -7.58 -2.51 -24.47
CA THR A 386 -6.15 -2.57 -24.11
C THR A 386 -5.64 -4.01 -24.19
N LEU A 387 -6.41 -4.98 -23.70
CA LEU A 387 -6.05 -6.41 -23.76
C LEU A 387 -6.06 -6.96 -25.19
N LYS A 388 -7.00 -6.52 -26.04
CA LYS A 388 -7.01 -6.83 -27.48
C LYS A 388 -5.76 -6.31 -28.19
N GLN A 389 -5.28 -5.12 -27.82
CA GLN A 389 -4.03 -4.59 -28.35
C GLN A 389 -2.83 -5.44 -27.88
N ALA A 390 -2.79 -5.82 -26.60
CA ALA A 390 -1.72 -6.66 -26.05
C ALA A 390 -1.63 -8.02 -26.75
N ILE A 391 -2.77 -8.71 -26.96
CA ILE A 391 -2.78 -10.02 -27.63
C ILE A 391 -2.34 -9.90 -29.09
N SER A 392 -2.78 -8.86 -29.81
CA SER A 392 -2.38 -8.63 -31.20
C SER A 392 -0.87 -8.45 -31.36
N ILE A 393 -0.23 -7.67 -30.47
CA ILE A 393 1.24 -7.50 -30.48
C ILE A 393 1.93 -8.82 -30.15
N THR A 394 1.42 -9.54 -29.15
CA THR A 394 2.03 -10.82 -28.71
C THR A 394 2.01 -11.86 -29.83
N GLU A 395 0.92 -11.93 -30.61
CA GLU A 395 0.80 -12.87 -31.72
C GLU A 395 1.66 -12.51 -32.94
N ALA A 396 1.86 -11.21 -33.20
CA ALA A 396 2.70 -10.75 -34.28
C ALA A 396 4.20 -10.93 -33.96
N ASP A 397 4.63 -10.49 -32.77
CA ASP A 397 6.04 -10.20 -32.48
C ASP A 397 6.65 -11.10 -31.39
N CYS A 398 5.85 -11.81 -30.59
CA CYS A 398 6.31 -12.52 -29.38
C CYS A 398 6.16 -14.05 -29.48
N LYS A 399 6.67 -14.63 -30.58
CA LYS A 399 6.48 -16.04 -30.96
C LYS A 399 6.90 -17.09 -29.91
N THR A 400 7.75 -16.75 -28.95
CA THR A 400 8.23 -17.65 -27.87
C THR A 400 7.56 -17.41 -26.51
N ARG A 401 6.48 -16.60 -26.44
CA ARG A 401 5.86 -16.15 -25.18
C ARG A 401 4.45 -16.70 -24.96
N ASP A 402 4.26 -18.01 -25.06
CA ASP A 402 2.94 -18.65 -24.85
C ASP A 402 2.33 -18.34 -23.48
N SER A 403 3.14 -18.27 -22.42
CA SER A 403 2.65 -17.91 -21.08
C SER A 403 2.08 -16.48 -21.02
N LEU A 404 2.70 -15.51 -21.69
CA LEU A 404 2.18 -14.13 -21.79
C LEU A 404 0.87 -14.13 -22.57
N LYS A 405 0.83 -14.88 -23.68
CA LYS A 405 -0.37 -15.03 -24.52
C LYS A 405 -1.54 -15.57 -23.69
N VAL A 406 -1.31 -16.63 -22.92
CA VAL A 406 -2.29 -17.21 -21.98
C VAL A 406 -2.74 -16.19 -20.94
N ASN A 407 -1.81 -15.45 -20.32
CA ASN A 407 -2.14 -14.46 -19.30
C ASN A 407 -3.08 -13.36 -19.85
N ILE A 408 -2.76 -12.84 -21.04
CA ILE A 408 -3.59 -11.83 -21.71
C ILE A 408 -4.98 -12.41 -22.03
N LEU A 409 -5.04 -13.65 -22.51
CA LEU A 409 -6.31 -14.31 -22.80
C LEU A 409 -7.13 -14.57 -21.54
N ILE A 410 -6.51 -14.93 -20.41
CA ILE A 410 -7.18 -15.08 -19.12
C ILE A 410 -7.78 -13.75 -18.67
N ASN A 411 -6.97 -12.68 -18.69
CA ASN A 411 -7.44 -11.34 -18.36
C ASN A 411 -8.59 -10.89 -19.27
N LEU A 412 -8.52 -11.22 -20.56
CA LEU A 412 -9.56 -10.90 -21.54
C LEU A 412 -10.84 -11.72 -21.33
N ALA A 413 -10.72 -13.02 -21.05
CA ALA A 413 -11.86 -13.88 -20.71
C ALA A 413 -12.54 -13.40 -19.42
N MET A 414 -11.77 -13.01 -18.41
CA MET A 414 -12.31 -12.41 -17.19
C MET A 414 -13.01 -11.09 -17.49
N ALA A 415 -12.43 -10.21 -18.31
CA ALA A 415 -13.10 -8.98 -18.74
C ALA A 415 -14.45 -9.25 -19.45
N TYR A 416 -14.53 -10.29 -20.29
CA TYR A 416 -15.79 -10.71 -20.91
C TYR A 416 -16.81 -11.26 -19.91
N VAL A 417 -16.37 -12.00 -18.88
CA VAL A 417 -17.26 -12.42 -17.77
C VAL A 417 -17.85 -11.21 -17.06
N HIS A 418 -17.04 -10.18 -16.76
CA HIS A 418 -17.54 -8.94 -16.15
C HIS A 418 -18.47 -8.15 -17.09
N ASP A 419 -18.27 -8.24 -18.41
CA ASP A 419 -19.14 -7.63 -19.43
C ASP A 419 -20.43 -8.44 -19.67
N GLN A 420 -20.56 -9.61 -19.03
CA GLN A 420 -21.64 -10.59 -19.24
C GLN A 420 -21.69 -11.15 -20.68
N ASP A 421 -20.58 -11.05 -21.41
CA ASP A 421 -20.38 -11.64 -22.74
C ASP A 421 -19.82 -13.06 -22.60
N PHE A 422 -20.66 -13.97 -22.07
CA PHE A 422 -20.26 -15.33 -21.73
C PHE A 422 -19.84 -16.16 -22.96
N GLU A 423 -20.36 -15.85 -24.14
CA GLU A 423 -19.99 -16.50 -25.40
C GLU A 423 -18.52 -16.21 -25.75
N ARG A 424 -18.13 -14.93 -25.75
CA ARG A 424 -16.72 -14.57 -26.01
C ARG A 424 -15.79 -15.01 -24.89
N ALA A 425 -16.24 -15.01 -23.65
CA ALA A 425 -15.47 -15.55 -22.53
C ALA A 425 -15.16 -17.05 -22.76
N GLN A 426 -16.17 -17.84 -23.08
CA GLN A 426 -16.04 -19.28 -23.36
C GLN A 426 -15.13 -19.53 -24.58
N ALA A 427 -15.32 -18.80 -25.69
CA ALA A 427 -14.46 -18.91 -26.86
C ALA A 427 -12.99 -18.56 -26.56
N THR A 428 -12.76 -17.60 -25.65
CA THR A 428 -11.41 -17.22 -25.21
C THR A 428 -10.78 -18.33 -24.35
N VAL A 429 -11.56 -18.99 -23.49
CA VAL A 429 -11.11 -20.16 -22.71
C VAL A 429 -10.75 -21.33 -23.63
N GLU A 430 -11.53 -21.60 -24.65
CA GLU A 430 -11.23 -22.63 -25.66
C GLU A 430 -9.92 -22.34 -26.40
N ARG A 431 -9.69 -21.07 -26.76
CA ARG A 431 -8.44 -20.62 -27.35
C ARG A 431 -7.24 -20.83 -26.43
N ILE A 432 -7.39 -20.63 -25.11
CA ILE A 432 -6.34 -20.95 -24.12
C ILE A 432 -6.02 -22.45 -24.15
N ASN A 433 -7.05 -23.30 -24.11
CA ASN A 433 -6.87 -24.76 -24.11
C ASN A 433 -6.19 -25.27 -25.40
N GLN A 434 -6.45 -24.64 -26.54
CA GLN A 434 -5.81 -24.97 -27.82
C GLN A 434 -4.30 -24.70 -27.85
N LEU A 435 -3.79 -23.76 -27.05
CA LEU A 435 -2.34 -23.50 -26.97
C LEU A 435 -1.57 -24.67 -26.36
N LYS A 436 -2.24 -25.58 -25.64
CA LYS A 436 -1.63 -26.73 -24.94
C LYS A 436 -0.42 -26.35 -24.07
N SER A 437 -0.39 -25.09 -23.63
CA SER A 437 0.66 -24.56 -22.77
C SER A 437 0.48 -25.10 -21.35
N LYS A 438 1.58 -25.45 -20.69
CA LYS A 438 1.57 -25.63 -19.24
C LYS A 438 1.12 -24.30 -18.61
N LEU A 439 0.22 -24.34 -17.63
CA LEU A 439 -0.28 -23.16 -16.92
C LEU A 439 0.49 -22.97 -15.61
N SER A 440 0.80 -21.71 -15.27
CA SER A 440 1.28 -21.38 -13.93
C SER A 440 0.15 -21.60 -12.91
N TYR A 441 0.47 -21.69 -11.63
CA TYR A 441 -0.57 -21.86 -10.61
C TYR A 441 -1.54 -20.69 -10.55
N GLN A 442 -1.05 -19.45 -10.63
CA GLN A 442 -1.91 -18.27 -10.72
C GLN A 442 -2.88 -18.38 -11.92
N GLN A 443 -2.36 -18.77 -13.10
CA GLN A 443 -3.18 -18.96 -14.30
C GLN A 443 -4.22 -20.07 -14.12
N LYS A 444 -3.90 -21.15 -13.38
CA LYS A 444 -4.87 -22.19 -13.03
C LYS A 444 -5.96 -21.66 -12.11
N LEU A 445 -5.61 -20.88 -11.08
CA LEU A 445 -6.58 -20.27 -10.17
C LEU A 445 -7.53 -19.34 -10.94
N ASP A 446 -6.98 -18.44 -11.75
CA ASP A 446 -7.77 -17.48 -12.53
C ASP A 446 -8.68 -18.21 -13.55
N LEU A 447 -8.19 -19.28 -14.18
CA LEU A 447 -8.99 -20.08 -15.10
C LEU A 447 -10.10 -20.85 -14.38
N GLN A 448 -9.84 -21.40 -13.19
CA GLN A 448 -10.87 -22.04 -12.37
C GLN A 448 -11.94 -21.05 -11.91
N GLU A 449 -11.55 -19.81 -11.58
CA GLU A 449 -12.50 -18.74 -11.28
C GLU A 449 -13.41 -18.45 -12.49
N ILE A 450 -12.83 -18.24 -13.67
CA ILE A 450 -13.58 -17.99 -14.91
C ILE A 450 -14.54 -19.15 -15.21
N GLN A 451 -14.07 -20.40 -15.12
CA GLN A 451 -14.90 -21.58 -15.33
C GLN A 451 -16.06 -21.68 -14.33
N GLY A 452 -15.79 -21.42 -13.05
CA GLY A 452 -16.83 -21.39 -12.01
C GLY A 452 -17.89 -20.34 -12.33
N GLN A 453 -17.49 -19.13 -12.74
CA GLN A 453 -18.41 -18.07 -13.15
C GLN A 453 -19.22 -18.46 -14.40
N LEU A 454 -18.58 -19.03 -15.43
CA LEU A 454 -19.28 -19.49 -16.64
C LEU A 454 -20.30 -20.58 -16.34
N HIS A 455 -19.95 -21.57 -15.51
CA HIS A 455 -20.88 -22.61 -15.07
C HIS A 455 -22.03 -22.05 -14.25
N LEU A 456 -21.74 -21.14 -13.31
CA LEU A 456 -22.76 -20.51 -12.47
C LEU A 456 -23.77 -19.72 -13.31
N ASN A 457 -23.30 -18.95 -14.29
CA ASN A 457 -24.16 -18.14 -15.18
C ASN A 457 -24.90 -19.01 -16.21
N SER A 458 -24.36 -20.17 -16.59
CA SER A 458 -25.02 -21.14 -17.48
C SER A 458 -25.94 -22.12 -16.73
N ASP A 459 -26.19 -21.88 -15.43
CA ASP A 459 -27.01 -22.72 -14.55
C ASP A 459 -26.53 -24.18 -14.39
N LYS A 460 -25.23 -24.42 -14.60
CA LYS A 460 -24.60 -25.73 -14.40
C LYS A 460 -24.05 -25.83 -12.97
N LEU A 461 -24.95 -25.80 -11.99
CA LEU A 461 -24.60 -25.56 -10.57
C LEU A 461 -23.64 -26.59 -9.98
N HIS A 462 -23.77 -27.89 -10.29
CA HIS A 462 -22.81 -28.89 -9.82
C HIS A 462 -21.41 -28.72 -10.40
N GLN A 463 -21.30 -28.27 -11.66
CA GLN A 463 -20.01 -27.96 -12.27
C GLN A 463 -19.42 -26.68 -11.68
N ALA A 464 -20.25 -25.69 -11.35
CA ALA A 464 -19.83 -24.49 -10.63
C ALA A 464 -19.27 -24.85 -9.24
N LEU A 465 -19.95 -25.69 -8.46
CA LEU A 465 -19.45 -26.21 -7.18
C LEU A 465 -18.09 -26.89 -7.34
N ASN A 466 -17.93 -27.75 -8.35
CA ASN A 466 -16.66 -28.43 -8.58
C ASN A 466 -15.53 -27.44 -8.90
N SER A 467 -15.78 -26.45 -9.78
CA SER A 467 -14.81 -25.41 -10.11
C SER A 467 -14.43 -24.56 -8.89
N PHE A 468 -15.41 -24.09 -8.12
CA PHE A 468 -15.11 -23.25 -6.95
C PHE A 468 -14.49 -24.02 -5.78
N ASN A 469 -14.85 -25.30 -5.57
CA ASN A 469 -14.18 -26.15 -4.58
C ASN A 469 -12.73 -26.46 -4.99
N ALA A 470 -12.47 -26.69 -6.28
CA ALA A 470 -11.12 -26.82 -6.79
C ALA A 470 -10.32 -25.53 -6.55
N LEU A 471 -10.90 -24.38 -6.90
CA LEU A 471 -10.30 -23.07 -6.66
C LEU A 471 -9.97 -22.86 -5.17
N LEU A 472 -10.93 -23.12 -4.27
CA LEU A 472 -10.77 -23.00 -2.82
C LEU A 472 -9.62 -23.88 -2.31
N LYS A 473 -9.61 -25.16 -2.70
CA LYS A 473 -8.56 -26.11 -2.30
C LYS A 473 -7.17 -25.64 -2.74
N TYR A 474 -7.05 -25.16 -3.98
CA TYR A 474 -5.77 -24.66 -4.50
C TYR A 474 -5.35 -23.36 -3.81
N SER A 475 -6.28 -22.42 -3.59
CA SER A 475 -5.95 -21.14 -2.99
C SER A 475 -5.59 -21.26 -1.51
N GLU A 476 -6.26 -22.14 -0.75
CA GLU A 476 -5.93 -22.42 0.65
C GLU A 476 -4.54 -23.05 0.81
N ALA A 477 -4.19 -24.02 -0.04
CA ALA A 477 -2.87 -24.65 -0.03
C ALA A 477 -1.73 -23.63 -0.24
N LEU A 478 -1.99 -22.59 -1.05
CA LEU A 478 -1.04 -21.54 -1.38
C LEU A 478 -1.16 -20.31 -0.47
N LYS A 479 -2.10 -20.30 0.48
CA LYS A 479 -2.43 -19.15 1.35
C LYS A 479 -2.79 -17.88 0.57
N TYR A 480 -3.44 -18.04 -0.58
CA TYR A 480 -3.90 -16.95 -1.43
C TYR A 480 -5.28 -16.43 -1.05
N SER A 481 -5.30 -15.47 -0.12
CA SER A 481 -6.53 -14.92 0.45
C SER A 481 -7.53 -14.38 -0.59
N LYS A 482 -7.07 -13.67 -1.64
CA LYS A 482 -7.98 -13.10 -2.66
C LYS A 482 -8.75 -14.19 -3.41
N SER A 483 -8.07 -15.24 -3.87
CA SER A 483 -8.71 -16.36 -4.57
C SER A 483 -9.54 -17.22 -3.62
N THR A 484 -9.15 -17.33 -2.35
CA THR A 484 -9.97 -17.97 -1.29
C THR A 484 -11.27 -17.19 -1.06
N ILE A 485 -11.24 -15.87 -0.94
CA ILE A 485 -12.44 -15.04 -0.79
C ILE A 485 -13.35 -15.20 -2.02
N LYS A 486 -12.80 -15.12 -3.22
CA LYS A 486 -13.57 -15.27 -4.46
C LYS A 486 -14.21 -16.65 -4.61
N SER A 487 -13.51 -17.73 -4.26
CA SER A 487 -14.08 -19.08 -4.28
C SER A 487 -15.18 -19.26 -3.25
N LEU A 488 -15.02 -18.74 -2.03
CA LEU A 488 -16.06 -18.76 -1.01
C LEU A 488 -17.30 -17.98 -1.46
N VAL A 489 -17.13 -16.81 -2.06
CA VAL A 489 -18.25 -16.04 -2.63
C VAL A 489 -18.93 -16.80 -3.77
N GLY A 490 -18.16 -17.41 -4.67
CA GLY A 490 -18.69 -18.25 -5.76
C GLY A 490 -19.46 -19.48 -5.24
N LEU A 491 -18.96 -20.16 -4.22
CA LEU A 491 -19.65 -21.26 -3.54
C LEU A 491 -20.95 -20.77 -2.90
N ALA A 492 -20.91 -19.63 -2.19
CA ALA A 492 -22.09 -19.06 -1.55
C ALA A 492 -23.19 -18.75 -2.56
N GLN A 493 -22.84 -18.11 -3.68
CA GLN A 493 -23.77 -17.83 -4.77
C GLN A 493 -24.30 -19.12 -5.43
N THR A 494 -23.47 -20.16 -5.54
CA THR A 494 -23.91 -21.45 -6.09
C THR A 494 -24.91 -22.14 -5.17
N TYR A 495 -24.65 -22.15 -3.86
CA TYR A 495 -25.57 -22.68 -2.85
C TYR A 495 -26.86 -21.87 -2.73
N GLU A 496 -26.81 -20.55 -2.91
CA GLU A 496 -28.00 -19.70 -3.03
C GLU A 496 -28.89 -20.19 -4.18
N ARG A 497 -28.32 -20.43 -5.38
CA ARG A 497 -29.08 -20.94 -6.54
C ARG A 497 -29.60 -22.37 -6.35
N LEU A 498 -28.97 -23.17 -5.49
CA LEU A 498 -29.43 -24.50 -5.10
C LEU A 498 -30.53 -24.47 -4.01
N GLY A 499 -30.79 -23.31 -3.38
CA GLY A 499 -31.72 -23.19 -2.26
C GLY A 499 -31.17 -23.68 -0.91
N GLU A 500 -29.85 -23.89 -0.80
CA GLU A 500 -29.20 -24.36 0.42
C GLU A 500 -28.71 -23.19 1.29
N SER A 501 -29.65 -22.47 1.92
CA SER A 501 -29.34 -21.19 2.57
C SER A 501 -28.30 -21.27 3.68
N ASN A 502 -28.29 -22.34 4.49
CA ASN A 502 -27.30 -22.48 5.58
C ASN A 502 -25.88 -22.69 5.03
N ALA A 503 -25.72 -23.39 3.91
CA ALA A 503 -24.42 -23.57 3.26
C ALA A 503 -23.93 -22.23 2.69
N ALA A 504 -24.81 -21.47 2.02
CA ALA A 504 -24.49 -20.15 1.50
C ALA A 504 -24.02 -19.19 2.60
N ILE A 505 -24.75 -19.13 3.72
CA ILE A 505 -24.40 -18.31 4.90
C ILE A 505 -23.00 -18.66 5.41
N LYS A 506 -22.70 -19.94 5.61
CA LYS A 506 -21.41 -20.39 6.11
C LYS A 506 -20.24 -19.90 5.24
N HIS A 507 -20.40 -19.95 3.91
CA HIS A 507 -19.36 -19.48 2.99
C HIS A 507 -19.24 -17.96 2.98
N TYR A 508 -20.35 -17.21 3.05
CA TYR A 508 -20.30 -15.75 3.18
C TYR A 508 -19.65 -15.29 4.49
N GLU A 509 -19.95 -15.95 5.61
CA GLU A 509 -19.34 -15.64 6.91
C GLU A 509 -17.83 -15.88 6.88
N HIS A 510 -17.40 -17.01 6.31
CA HIS A 510 -15.97 -17.31 6.16
C HIS A 510 -15.28 -16.30 5.24
N ALA A 511 -15.91 -15.90 4.13
CA ALA A 511 -15.38 -14.84 3.27
C ALA A 511 -15.23 -13.51 4.03
N SER A 512 -16.26 -13.13 4.81
CA SER A 512 -16.22 -11.91 5.63
C SER A 512 -15.12 -11.92 6.68
N GLU A 513 -14.85 -13.07 7.31
CA GLU A 513 -13.77 -13.22 8.28
C GLU A 513 -12.39 -13.07 7.62
N LEU A 514 -12.18 -13.70 6.46
CA LEU A 514 -10.93 -13.59 5.73
C LEU A 514 -10.65 -12.16 5.25
N VAL A 515 -11.66 -11.44 4.79
CA VAL A 515 -11.53 -10.03 4.38
C VAL A 515 -11.06 -9.18 5.54
N PHE A 516 -11.63 -9.38 6.72
CA PHE A 516 -11.24 -8.66 7.93
C PHE A 516 -9.83 -9.04 8.38
N ASN A 517 -9.49 -10.34 8.42
CA ASN A 517 -8.15 -10.77 8.80
C ASN A 517 -7.09 -10.24 7.84
N HIS A 518 -7.40 -10.16 6.55
CA HIS A 518 -6.49 -9.59 5.54
C HIS A 518 -6.39 -8.07 5.66
N SER A 519 -7.45 -7.36 6.05
CA SER A 519 -7.34 -5.89 6.25
C SER A 519 -6.29 -5.54 7.31
N LEU A 520 -5.99 -6.45 8.26
CA LEU A 520 -4.94 -6.29 9.26
C LEU A 520 -3.51 -6.30 8.67
N THR A 521 -3.31 -6.74 7.43
CA THR A 521 -2.00 -6.74 6.73
C THR A 521 -1.88 -5.61 5.70
N VAL A 522 -2.94 -4.80 5.53
CA VAL A 522 -2.99 -3.66 4.61
C VAL A 522 -2.60 -2.38 5.35
N PRO A 523 -1.82 -1.45 4.74
CA PRO A 523 -1.50 -0.15 5.33
C PRO A 523 -2.76 0.66 5.67
N ILE A 524 -2.94 1.07 6.92
CA ILE A 524 -4.14 1.76 7.41
C ILE A 524 -4.16 3.19 6.90
N SER A 525 -3.01 3.86 6.99
CA SER A 525 -2.84 5.27 6.63
C SER A 525 -3.15 5.57 5.15
N SER A 526 -2.97 4.59 4.26
CA SER A 526 -2.98 4.83 2.81
C SER A 526 -3.85 3.90 1.96
N SER A 527 -4.15 2.68 2.43
CA SER A 527 -4.67 1.61 1.55
C SER A 527 -5.90 0.90 2.09
N GLN A 528 -5.97 0.66 3.40
CA GLN A 528 -7.00 -0.16 4.03
C GLN A 528 -8.42 0.33 3.71
N PRO A 529 -8.71 1.65 3.68
CA PRO A 529 -10.04 2.09 3.30
C PRO A 529 -10.42 1.69 1.87
N ASN A 530 -9.51 1.83 0.91
CA ASN A 530 -9.81 1.45 -0.47
C ASN A 530 -9.89 -0.08 -0.62
N PHE A 531 -9.05 -0.83 0.10
CA PHE A 531 -9.07 -2.30 0.12
C PHE A 531 -10.44 -2.84 0.53
N ILE A 532 -10.95 -2.43 1.70
CA ILE A 532 -12.24 -2.94 2.19
C ILE A 532 -13.38 -2.41 1.30
N SER A 533 -13.26 -1.20 0.74
CA SER A 533 -14.26 -0.65 -0.20
C SER A 533 -14.41 -1.54 -1.44
N ASN A 534 -13.29 -1.99 -2.00
CA ASN A 534 -13.29 -2.83 -3.19
C ASN A 534 -13.87 -4.23 -2.93
N LEU A 535 -13.91 -4.65 -1.67
CA LEU A 535 -14.48 -5.93 -1.26
C LEU A 535 -15.93 -5.78 -0.74
N SER A 536 -16.50 -4.57 -0.69
CA SER A 536 -17.89 -4.38 -0.22
C SER A 536 -18.97 -5.04 -1.10
N ASN A 537 -18.67 -5.34 -2.36
CA ASN A 537 -19.65 -5.96 -3.26
C ASN A 537 -20.19 -7.31 -2.76
N PHE A 538 -19.37 -8.14 -2.13
CA PHE A 538 -19.87 -9.41 -1.59
C PHE A 538 -20.71 -9.18 -0.32
N SER A 539 -20.41 -8.18 0.51
CA SER A 539 -21.21 -7.90 1.70
C SER A 539 -22.58 -7.33 1.33
N HIS A 540 -22.68 -6.50 0.28
CA HIS A 540 -23.97 -6.05 -0.27
C HIS A 540 -24.82 -7.25 -0.74
N LYS A 541 -24.22 -8.21 -1.46
CA LYS A 541 -24.87 -9.47 -1.86
C LYS A 541 -25.34 -10.27 -0.64
N TYR A 542 -24.46 -10.44 0.34
CA TYR A 542 -24.75 -11.26 1.52
C TYR A 542 -25.89 -10.67 2.36
N VAL A 543 -25.88 -9.35 2.61
CA VAL A 543 -26.94 -8.66 3.35
C VAL A 543 -28.28 -8.78 2.62
N GLU A 544 -28.29 -8.61 1.30
CA GLU A 544 -29.50 -8.76 0.50
C GLU A 544 -30.02 -10.21 0.51
N PHE A 545 -29.12 -11.19 0.41
CA PHE A 545 -29.45 -12.60 0.50
C PHE A 545 -30.12 -12.94 1.84
N LEU A 546 -29.56 -12.46 2.97
CA LEU A 546 -30.15 -12.65 4.29
C LEU A 546 -31.54 -12.03 4.39
N TYR A 547 -31.70 -10.81 3.87
CA TYR A 547 -32.99 -10.12 3.83
C TYR A 547 -34.06 -10.92 3.06
N ARG A 548 -33.73 -11.39 1.84
CA ARG A 548 -34.64 -12.19 1.00
C ARG A 548 -35.03 -13.52 1.63
N ASN A 549 -34.17 -14.07 2.49
CA ASN A 549 -34.43 -15.31 3.24
C ASN A 549 -35.09 -15.05 4.61
N ASN A 550 -35.67 -13.87 4.84
CA ASN A 550 -36.35 -13.48 6.09
C ASN A 550 -35.45 -13.54 7.34
N ARG A 551 -34.13 -13.37 7.17
CA ARG A 551 -33.12 -13.34 8.26
C ARG A 551 -32.77 -11.89 8.59
N ILE A 552 -33.78 -11.09 8.95
CA ILE A 552 -33.66 -9.62 9.09
C ILE A 552 -32.63 -9.21 10.15
N GLU A 553 -32.64 -9.87 11.31
CA GLU A 553 -31.69 -9.58 12.40
C GLU A 553 -30.24 -9.84 11.98
N ASP A 554 -30.01 -10.92 11.24
CA ASP A 554 -28.69 -11.25 10.71
C ASP A 554 -28.25 -10.23 9.65
N ALA A 555 -29.16 -9.80 8.76
CA ALA A 555 -28.88 -8.78 7.76
C ALA A 555 -28.44 -7.46 8.41
N LEU A 556 -29.13 -7.04 9.48
CA LEU A 556 -28.76 -5.87 10.27
C LEU A 556 -27.41 -6.07 10.98
N ARG A 557 -27.20 -7.22 11.62
CA ARG A 557 -25.94 -7.52 12.33
C ARG A 557 -24.75 -7.52 11.37
N VAL A 558 -24.85 -8.18 10.22
CA VAL A 558 -23.78 -8.27 9.22
C VAL A 558 -23.46 -6.89 8.65
N SER A 559 -24.48 -6.10 8.31
CA SER A 559 -24.28 -4.77 7.73
C SER A 559 -23.64 -3.79 8.72
N ARG A 560 -24.07 -3.79 9.99
CA ARG A 560 -23.43 -3.02 11.08
C ARG A 560 -22.01 -3.50 11.38
N LYS A 561 -21.77 -4.82 11.43
CA LYS A 561 -20.43 -5.39 11.62
C LYS A 561 -19.49 -4.99 10.49
N PHE A 562 -19.95 -5.06 9.24
CA PHE A 562 -19.14 -4.65 8.09
C PHE A 562 -18.71 -3.19 8.21
N ARG A 563 -19.60 -2.28 8.64
CA ARG A 563 -19.29 -0.88 8.93
C ARG A 563 -18.29 -0.72 10.09
N ALA A 564 -18.59 -1.30 11.23
CA ALA A 564 -17.78 -1.14 12.45
C ALA A 564 -16.34 -1.65 12.28
N ASN A 565 -16.15 -2.74 11.53
CA ASN A 565 -14.84 -3.33 11.24
C ASN A 565 -13.83 -2.32 10.65
N TRP A 566 -14.29 -1.30 9.92
CA TRP A 566 -13.40 -0.28 9.33
C TRP A 566 -12.72 0.59 10.37
N MET A 567 -13.41 0.87 11.47
CA MET A 567 -12.90 1.72 12.54
C MET A 567 -12.30 0.89 13.67
N GLN A 568 -12.54 -0.43 13.67
CA GLN A 568 -12.15 -1.31 14.76
C GLN A 568 -10.63 -1.37 14.98
N ASP A 569 -9.82 -1.34 13.93
CA ASP A 569 -8.35 -1.36 14.07
C ASP A 569 -7.82 -0.11 14.76
N LEU A 570 -8.31 1.06 14.35
CA LEU A 570 -7.97 2.34 14.98
C LEU A 570 -8.50 2.41 16.42
N PHE A 571 -9.68 1.84 16.65
CA PHE A 571 -10.28 1.76 17.98
C PHE A 571 -9.52 0.83 18.92
N ARG A 572 -9.12 -0.36 18.47
CA ARG A 572 -8.25 -1.27 19.25
C ARG A 572 -6.91 -0.62 19.56
N PHE A 573 -6.34 0.09 18.58
CA PHE A 573 -5.11 0.83 18.76
C PHE A 573 -5.24 1.93 19.83
N SER A 574 -6.30 2.75 19.77
CA SER A 574 -6.52 3.82 20.77
C SER A 574 -6.76 3.23 22.16
N GLN A 575 -7.54 2.16 22.25
CA GLN A 575 -7.78 1.40 23.48
C GLN A 575 -6.49 0.89 24.12
N ILE A 576 -5.62 0.25 23.35
CA ILE A 576 -4.40 -0.37 23.88
C ILE A 576 -3.36 0.69 24.27
N ASN A 577 -3.28 1.80 23.52
CA ASN A 577 -2.48 2.97 23.91
C ASN A 577 -2.89 3.50 25.29
N SER A 578 -4.17 3.37 25.65
CA SER A 578 -4.68 3.80 26.95
C SER A 578 -4.44 2.79 28.09
N GLN A 579 -4.27 1.48 27.83
CA GLN A 579 -4.34 0.49 28.93
C GLN A 579 -3.32 -0.65 29.01
N ASN A 580 -2.61 -1.15 27.99
CA ASN A 580 -1.98 -2.49 28.19
C ASN A 580 -0.73 -2.90 27.39
N LEU A 581 -0.06 -2.02 26.62
CA LEU A 581 1.24 -2.35 26.00
C LEU A 581 2.45 -1.60 26.60
N ASN A 582 2.31 -0.95 27.75
CA ASN A 582 3.40 -0.26 28.43
C ASN A 582 4.58 -1.18 28.85
N ASN A 583 4.42 -2.51 28.73
CA ASN A 583 5.49 -3.49 28.98
C ASN A 583 6.06 -4.12 27.68
N ASN A 584 5.52 -3.81 26.51
CA ASN A 584 6.04 -4.29 25.23
C ASN A 584 7.12 -3.33 24.70
N ALA A 585 8.39 -3.74 24.77
CA ALA A 585 9.53 -2.91 24.39
C ALA A 585 9.44 -2.40 22.94
N THR A 586 8.98 -3.24 22.00
CA THR A 586 8.83 -2.88 20.58
C THR A 586 7.75 -1.82 20.39
N TRP A 587 6.62 -1.95 21.09
CA TRP A 587 5.54 -0.95 21.08
C TRP A 587 6.03 0.40 21.60
N ILE A 588 6.68 0.42 22.77
CA ILE A 588 7.21 1.64 23.40
C ILE A 588 8.23 2.31 22.49
N ALA A 589 9.16 1.54 21.92
CA ALA A 589 10.16 2.05 20.98
C ALA A 589 9.50 2.66 19.73
N THR A 590 8.48 1.98 19.18
CA THR A 590 7.74 2.45 18.00
C THR A 590 7.00 3.76 18.29
N LEU A 591 6.25 3.84 19.40
CA LEU A 591 5.56 5.09 19.78
C LEU A 591 6.54 6.23 20.08
N LYS A 592 7.67 5.94 20.71
CA LYS A 592 8.73 6.93 20.95
C LYS A 592 9.25 7.47 19.61
N ARG A 593 9.52 6.59 18.64
CA ARG A 593 9.97 6.98 17.30
C ARG A 593 8.91 7.79 16.54
N ILE A 594 7.64 7.39 16.61
CA ILE A 594 6.50 8.16 16.04
C ILE A 594 6.50 9.59 16.60
N ARG A 595 6.59 9.74 17.92
CA ARG A 595 6.61 11.07 18.57
C ARG A 595 7.83 11.90 18.15
N GLN A 596 9.01 11.28 18.05
CA GLN A 596 10.23 11.96 17.59
C GLN A 596 10.07 12.47 16.15
N ILE A 597 9.75 11.59 15.20
CA ILE A 597 9.61 11.99 13.80
C ILE A 597 8.50 13.02 13.63
N ARG A 598 7.40 12.90 14.40
CA ARG A 598 6.33 13.89 14.35
C ARG A 598 6.81 15.28 14.79
N ASN A 599 7.63 15.36 15.84
CA ASN A 599 8.25 16.61 16.26
C ASN A 599 9.22 17.13 15.19
N ASP A 600 10.06 16.27 14.60
CA ASP A 600 10.98 16.64 13.53
C ASP A 600 10.26 17.16 12.28
N ILE A 601 9.05 16.67 11.99
CA ILE A 601 8.18 17.16 10.91
C ILE A 601 7.67 18.55 11.26
N VAL A 602 7.19 18.76 12.49
CA VAL A 602 6.66 20.04 12.95
C VAL A 602 7.75 21.13 12.93
N GLU A 603 8.94 20.81 13.45
CA GLU A 603 10.10 21.72 13.41
C GLU A 603 10.53 22.03 11.96
N HIS A 604 10.50 21.04 11.08
CA HIS A 604 10.80 21.26 9.65
C HIS A 604 9.76 22.18 9.00
N GLN A 605 8.48 22.02 9.34
CA GLN A 605 7.39 22.85 8.81
C GLN A 605 7.47 24.31 9.26
N SER A 606 7.92 24.57 10.50
CA SER A 606 8.06 25.93 11.01
C SER A 606 9.17 26.71 10.32
N ILE A 607 10.27 26.06 9.92
CA ILE A 607 11.42 26.72 9.31
C ILE A 607 11.33 26.86 7.78
N ILE A 608 10.43 26.14 7.09
CA ILE A 608 10.46 26.02 5.61
C ILE A 608 10.36 27.37 4.88
N TRP A 609 9.63 28.33 5.44
CA TRP A 609 9.44 29.67 4.87
C TRP A 609 10.64 30.60 5.07
N THR A 610 11.59 30.22 5.93
CA THR A 610 12.85 30.95 6.14
C THR A 610 13.94 30.51 5.15
N LEU A 611 13.70 29.44 4.39
CA LEU A 611 14.66 28.91 3.42
C LEU A 611 14.67 29.73 2.12
N PRO A 612 15.85 29.91 1.50
CA PRO A 612 15.96 30.40 0.13
C PRO A 612 15.15 29.55 -0.86
N LYS A 613 14.55 30.19 -1.89
CA LYS A 613 13.64 29.54 -2.86
C LYS A 613 14.23 28.28 -3.52
N ASP A 614 15.53 28.29 -3.80
CA ASP A 614 16.28 27.18 -4.41
C ASP A 614 16.42 25.96 -3.47
N ARG A 615 16.25 26.14 -2.16
CA ARG A 615 16.30 25.06 -1.15
C ARG A 615 14.93 24.50 -0.75
N ILE A 616 13.84 25.18 -1.10
CA ILE A 616 12.47 24.76 -0.75
C ILE A 616 12.16 23.36 -1.32
N HIS A 617 12.51 23.09 -2.58
CA HIS A 617 12.25 21.78 -3.20
C HIS A 617 12.97 20.61 -2.49
N LEU A 618 14.23 20.81 -2.10
CA LEU A 618 14.99 19.80 -1.34
C LEU A 618 14.36 19.57 0.05
N SER A 619 13.94 20.67 0.69
CA SER A 619 13.24 20.65 1.97
C SER A 619 11.91 19.90 1.90
N ASP A 620 11.10 20.16 0.87
CA ASP A 620 9.82 19.46 0.61
C ASP A 620 10.01 17.97 0.40
N THR A 621 11.07 17.59 -0.32
CA THR A 621 11.42 16.19 -0.56
C THR A 621 11.76 15.48 0.75
N ALA A 622 12.62 16.08 1.57
CA ALA A 622 12.98 15.54 2.89
C ALA A 622 11.78 15.46 3.84
N LEU A 623 10.91 16.48 3.84
CA LEU A 623 9.66 16.49 4.60
C LEU A 623 8.73 15.34 4.16
N LEU A 624 8.60 15.11 2.86
CA LEU A 624 7.81 14.01 2.32
C LEU A 624 8.38 12.63 2.73
N GLU A 625 9.70 12.48 2.79
CA GLU A 625 10.36 11.27 3.28
C GLU A 625 10.05 11.03 4.77
N LYS A 626 10.17 12.05 5.62
CA LYS A 626 9.79 11.96 7.04
C LYS A 626 8.32 11.57 7.21
N LYS A 627 7.41 12.17 6.43
CA LYS A 627 5.98 11.82 6.45
C LYS A 627 5.72 10.37 6.04
N LYS A 628 6.46 9.84 5.06
CA LYS A 628 6.39 8.42 4.68
C LYS A 628 6.92 7.51 5.79
N GLU A 629 8.01 7.88 6.45
CA GLU A 629 8.54 7.13 7.61
C GLU A 629 7.54 7.10 8.77
N LEU A 630 6.93 8.25 9.08
CA LEU A 630 5.87 8.35 10.08
C LEU A 630 4.70 7.41 9.78
N ALA A 631 4.20 7.41 8.54
CA ALA A 631 3.11 6.52 8.11
C ALA A 631 3.49 5.03 8.28
N LYS A 632 4.72 4.64 7.92
CA LYS A 632 5.23 3.27 8.12
C LYS A 632 5.25 2.87 9.59
N LEU A 633 5.67 3.77 10.48
CA LEU A 633 5.70 3.50 11.92
C LEU A 633 4.29 3.38 12.51
N PHE A 634 3.33 4.20 12.06
CA PHE A 634 1.93 4.05 12.43
C PHE A 634 1.38 2.68 12.00
N ASP A 635 1.63 2.26 10.76
CA ASP A 635 1.21 0.94 10.27
C ASP A 635 1.88 -0.20 11.04
N LEU A 636 3.14 -0.03 11.47
CA LEU A 636 3.85 -0.97 12.34
C LEU A 636 3.20 -1.02 13.74
N ALA A 637 2.91 0.13 14.33
CA ALA A 637 2.33 0.21 15.66
C ALA A 637 0.97 -0.50 15.72
N VAL A 638 0.09 -0.26 14.73
CA VAL A 638 -1.19 -0.99 14.65
C VAL A 638 -0.99 -2.48 14.39
N SER A 639 0.04 -2.88 13.64
CA SER A 639 0.34 -4.32 13.46
C SER A 639 0.66 -5.04 14.77
N ILE A 640 1.39 -4.38 15.68
CA ILE A 640 1.76 -4.95 16.99
C ILE A 640 0.50 -5.17 17.81
N VAL A 641 -0.39 -4.17 17.85
CA VAL A 641 -1.69 -4.24 18.53
C VAL A 641 -2.52 -5.43 18.02
N ASN A 642 -2.66 -5.56 16.70
CA ASN A 642 -3.47 -6.61 16.09
C ASN A 642 -2.91 -8.03 16.33
N GLN A 643 -1.59 -8.20 16.44
CA GLN A 643 -0.99 -9.50 16.77
C GLN A 643 -1.23 -9.90 18.22
N THR A 644 -1.32 -8.93 19.12
CA THR A 644 -1.53 -9.19 20.56
C THR A 644 -3.00 -9.40 20.94
N ALA A 645 -3.94 -8.86 20.15
CA ALA A 645 -5.36 -8.95 20.41
C ALA A 645 -6.03 -9.91 19.41
N ILE A 646 -6.17 -11.20 19.78
CA ILE A 646 -6.89 -12.19 18.97
C ILE A 646 -8.13 -12.68 19.72
N LYS A 647 -9.32 -12.42 19.14
CA LYS A 647 -10.59 -13.20 19.14
C LYS A 647 -11.90 -12.48 19.48
N ASP A 648 -11.91 -11.27 19.99
CA ASP A 648 -13.19 -10.63 20.28
C ASP A 648 -13.77 -9.98 19.01
N GLY A 649 -14.90 -10.51 18.56
CA GLY A 649 -15.68 -9.95 17.46
C GLY A 649 -16.16 -8.52 17.77
N VAL A 650 -16.66 -7.80 16.77
CA VAL A 650 -17.33 -6.52 17.01
C VAL A 650 -18.56 -6.75 17.90
N ASN A 651 -18.54 -6.18 19.10
CA ASN A 651 -19.74 -6.02 19.92
C ASN A 651 -20.54 -4.85 19.36
N LEU A 652 -21.84 -5.05 19.15
CA LEU A 652 -22.77 -4.02 18.68
C LEU A 652 -23.72 -3.63 19.81
N LEU A 653 -23.98 -2.33 19.97
CA LEU A 653 -24.97 -1.84 20.94
C LEU A 653 -26.39 -2.07 20.43
N ALA A 654 -27.29 -2.43 21.36
CA ALA A 654 -28.73 -2.37 21.14
C ALA A 654 -29.26 -0.99 21.56
N PRO A 655 -30.35 -0.49 20.94
CA PRO A 655 -31.00 0.74 21.35
C PRO A 655 -31.47 0.66 22.80
N ARG A 656 -31.44 1.80 23.50
CA ARG A 656 -32.08 1.95 24.81
C ARG A 656 -33.59 2.08 24.65
N LYS A 657 -34.31 1.97 25.76
CA LYS A 657 -35.74 2.30 25.80
C LYS A 657 -35.94 3.76 25.36
N ASN A 658 -36.92 4.02 24.50
CA ASN A 658 -37.22 5.34 23.90
C ASN A 658 -36.18 5.85 22.87
N GLU A 659 -35.31 4.97 22.38
CA GLU A 659 -34.30 5.25 21.35
C GLU A 659 -34.58 4.39 20.11
N LEU A 660 -34.42 4.97 18.91
CA LEU A 660 -34.53 4.25 17.64
C LEU A 660 -33.24 4.39 16.84
N TYR A 661 -32.67 3.26 16.44
CA TYR A 661 -31.53 3.24 15.53
C TYR A 661 -32.04 3.19 14.10
N LEU A 662 -31.60 4.15 13.30
CA LEU A 662 -31.84 4.18 11.87
C LEU A 662 -30.51 3.83 11.18
N PHE A 663 -30.49 2.68 10.50
CA PHE A 663 -29.36 2.23 9.69
C PHE A 663 -29.76 1.99 8.23
N PHE A 664 -28.96 2.46 7.26
CA PHE A 664 -29.25 2.29 5.83
C PHE A 664 -28.03 1.71 5.13
N TYR A 665 -28.24 0.67 4.31
CA TYR A 665 -27.16 -0.09 3.71
C TYR A 665 -27.42 -0.39 2.23
N PRO A 666 -26.44 -0.20 1.35
CA PRO A 666 -26.59 -0.54 -0.05
C PRO A 666 -26.64 -2.07 -0.24
N THR A 667 -27.46 -2.48 -1.19
CA THR A 667 -27.63 -3.85 -1.66
C THR A 667 -27.36 -3.89 -3.17
N ILE A 668 -27.40 -5.06 -3.80
CA ILE A 668 -27.21 -5.13 -5.26
C ILE A 668 -28.40 -4.53 -6.00
N ASN A 669 -29.61 -4.64 -5.43
CA ASN A 669 -30.83 -4.19 -6.08
C ASN A 669 -31.45 -2.91 -5.50
N GLY A 670 -30.70 -2.15 -4.68
CA GLY A 670 -31.19 -0.93 -4.07
C GLY A 670 -30.53 -0.62 -2.74
N TRP A 671 -31.29 -0.04 -1.82
CA TRP A 671 -30.86 0.26 -0.46
C TRP A 671 -31.85 -0.30 0.56
N LEU A 672 -31.33 -1.01 1.55
CA LEU A 672 -32.10 -1.58 2.63
C LEU A 672 -31.98 -0.68 3.87
N GLY A 673 -33.11 -0.13 4.29
CA GLY A 673 -33.24 0.60 5.54
C GLY A 673 -33.71 -0.29 6.67
N PHE A 674 -33.16 -0.04 7.84
CA PHE A 674 -33.50 -0.69 9.10
C PHE A 674 -33.85 0.37 10.14
N ALA A 675 -34.93 0.12 10.86
CA ALA A 675 -35.29 0.84 12.08
C ALA A 675 -35.34 -0.17 13.23
N GLN A 676 -34.40 -0.06 14.16
CA GLN A 676 -34.26 -0.96 15.31
C GLN A 676 -34.61 -0.21 16.60
N SER A 677 -35.59 -0.71 17.34
CA SER A 677 -35.86 -0.33 18.74
C SER A 677 -35.26 -1.38 19.69
N ASP A 678 -35.53 -1.25 21.00
CA ASP A 678 -35.14 -2.23 22.01
C ASP A 678 -35.81 -3.60 21.84
N ASN A 679 -36.92 -3.68 21.09
CA ASN A 679 -37.75 -4.89 20.97
C ASN A 679 -38.13 -5.28 19.52
N GLU A 680 -37.90 -4.44 18.52
CA GLU A 680 -38.39 -4.66 17.16
C GLU A 680 -37.40 -4.17 16.10
N ILE A 681 -37.38 -4.84 14.95
CA ILE A 681 -36.66 -4.39 13.75
C ILE A 681 -37.67 -4.28 12.60
N SER A 682 -37.81 -3.08 12.06
CA SER A 682 -38.56 -2.81 10.82
C SER A 682 -37.61 -2.57 9.66
N THR A 683 -38.02 -2.95 8.45
CA THR A 683 -37.20 -2.78 7.25
C THR A 683 -37.97 -2.13 6.10
N HIS A 684 -37.24 -1.45 5.22
CA HIS A 684 -37.78 -0.88 3.99
C HIS A 684 -36.71 -0.96 2.88
N LEU A 685 -37.05 -1.57 1.75
CA LEU A 685 -36.16 -1.66 0.58
C LEU A 685 -36.54 -0.58 -0.43
N VAL A 686 -35.60 0.33 -0.71
CA VAL A 686 -35.69 1.27 -1.84
C VAL A 686 -34.96 0.65 -3.02
N THR A 687 -35.69 0.26 -4.06
CA THR A 687 -35.09 -0.41 -5.23
C THR A 687 -34.19 0.53 -6.05
N ASN A 688 -33.28 -0.02 -6.85
CA ASN A 688 -32.45 0.78 -7.76
C ASN A 688 -33.30 1.66 -8.69
N GLN A 689 -34.41 1.14 -9.22
CA GLN A 689 -35.31 1.93 -10.09
C GLN A 689 -35.85 3.17 -9.38
N GLN A 690 -36.15 3.07 -8.08
CA GLN A 690 -36.56 4.20 -7.26
C GLN A 690 -35.37 5.12 -6.95
N ALA A 691 -34.22 4.55 -6.56
CA ALA A 691 -33.05 5.31 -6.12
C ALA A 691 -32.30 6.05 -7.24
N THR A 692 -32.30 5.54 -8.48
CA THR A 692 -31.46 6.07 -9.58
C THR A 692 -31.79 7.51 -9.94
N ASN A 693 -33.04 7.94 -9.71
CA ASN A 693 -33.51 9.29 -10.00
C ASN A 693 -33.49 10.23 -8.78
N LEU A 694 -33.07 9.74 -7.61
CA LEU A 694 -33.06 10.51 -6.38
C LEU A 694 -31.64 11.01 -6.09
N SER A 695 -31.55 12.28 -5.71
CA SER A 695 -30.39 12.79 -5.02
C SER A 695 -30.20 12.08 -3.67
N THR A 696 -28.99 12.14 -3.12
CA THR A 696 -28.70 11.57 -1.79
C THR A 696 -29.62 12.12 -0.69
N GLN A 697 -30.02 13.39 -0.80
CA GLN A 697 -30.93 14.02 0.16
C GLN A 697 -32.37 13.52 0.00
N GLU A 698 -32.85 13.33 -1.23
CA GLU A 698 -34.18 12.74 -1.48
C GLU A 698 -34.25 11.28 -1.03
N LEU A 699 -33.18 10.51 -1.23
CA LEU A 699 -33.07 9.14 -0.71
C LEU A 699 -33.16 9.12 0.82
N ALA A 700 -32.48 10.05 1.49
CA ALA A 700 -32.57 10.19 2.95
C ALA A 700 -33.96 10.65 3.42
N GLN A 701 -34.63 11.53 2.65
CA GLN A 701 -36.01 11.94 2.94
C GLN A 701 -36.98 10.76 2.84
N GLN A 702 -36.89 9.97 1.76
CA GLN A 702 -37.69 8.76 1.60
C GLN A 702 -37.49 7.78 2.78
N TRP A 703 -36.27 7.72 3.31
CA TRP A 703 -35.96 6.90 4.47
C TRP A 703 -36.67 7.38 5.74
N ILE A 704 -36.65 8.69 6.03
CA ILE A 704 -37.41 9.28 7.15
C ILE A 704 -38.91 9.04 6.99
N ASP A 705 -39.45 9.22 5.79
CA ASP A 705 -40.87 9.04 5.51
C ASP A 705 -41.31 7.58 5.72
N SER A 706 -40.48 6.62 5.27
CA SER A 706 -40.77 5.18 5.39
C SER A 706 -40.84 4.69 6.83
N PHE A 707 -40.12 5.34 7.76
CA PHE A 707 -40.11 5.00 9.18
C PHE A 707 -40.85 6.02 10.05
N ALA A 708 -41.63 6.93 9.48
CA ALA A 708 -42.31 8.01 10.21
C ALA A 708 -43.14 7.50 11.41
N THR A 709 -43.83 6.36 11.27
CA THR A 709 -44.59 5.74 12.36
C THR A 709 -43.70 5.32 13.52
N LYS A 710 -42.57 4.65 13.26
CA LYS A 710 -41.60 4.24 14.31
C LYS A 710 -40.91 5.45 14.93
N ILE A 711 -40.49 6.40 14.10
CA ILE A 711 -39.91 7.68 14.55
C ILE A 711 -40.88 8.40 15.50
N SER A 712 -42.18 8.35 15.26
CA SER A 712 -43.18 9.01 16.12
C SER A 712 -43.20 8.49 17.56
N GLN A 713 -42.80 7.24 17.79
CA GLN A 713 -42.90 6.52 19.06
C GLN A 713 -41.73 6.75 20.03
N VAL A 714 -40.62 7.33 19.54
CA VAL A 714 -39.39 7.54 20.32
C VAL A 714 -39.04 9.01 20.44
N GLU A 715 -38.24 9.39 21.42
CA GLU A 715 -37.69 10.75 21.51
C GLU A 715 -36.32 10.87 20.82
N ASP A 716 -35.49 9.85 20.99
CA ASP A 716 -34.11 9.82 20.51
C ASP A 716 -33.98 9.01 19.22
N LEU A 717 -33.34 9.63 18.22
CA LEU A 717 -32.96 9.01 16.96
C LEU A 717 -31.45 8.94 16.85
N LYS A 718 -30.93 7.74 16.65
CA LYS A 718 -29.53 7.53 16.34
C LYS A 718 -29.37 7.09 14.90
N ILE A 719 -28.75 7.95 14.11
CA ILE A 719 -28.55 7.74 12.68
C ILE A 719 -27.17 7.14 12.45
N TYR A 720 -27.15 6.06 11.67
CA TYR A 720 -25.95 5.40 11.20
C TYR A 720 -25.90 5.51 9.67
N PRO A 721 -25.47 6.66 9.12
CA PRO A 721 -25.47 6.89 7.68
C PRO A 721 -24.30 6.15 7.01
N PHE A 722 -24.54 5.48 5.88
CA PHE A 722 -23.52 4.77 5.11
C PHE A 722 -23.16 5.53 3.82
N GLY A 723 -21.87 5.55 3.46
CA GLY A 723 -21.39 6.18 2.23
C GLY A 723 -21.84 7.61 2.02
N ALA A 724 -22.42 7.91 0.85
CA ALA A 724 -22.82 9.27 0.47
C ALA A 724 -23.82 9.90 1.46
N LEU A 725 -24.64 9.10 2.15
CA LEU A 725 -25.62 9.58 3.12
C LEU A 725 -24.97 10.25 4.34
N LYS A 726 -23.66 10.07 4.57
CA LYS A 726 -22.92 10.77 5.63
C LYS A 726 -22.85 12.28 5.43
N ASN A 727 -23.06 12.73 4.19
CA ASN A 727 -23.09 14.14 3.83
C ASN A 727 -24.50 14.75 3.98
N VAL A 728 -25.50 13.95 4.37
CA VAL A 728 -26.85 14.44 4.64
C VAL A 728 -26.96 14.81 6.11
N ASP A 729 -27.55 15.97 6.38
CA ASP A 729 -27.95 16.38 7.72
C ASP A 729 -29.40 15.94 7.97
N PHE A 730 -29.54 14.76 8.54
CA PHE A 730 -30.84 14.17 8.87
C PHE A 730 -31.69 15.08 9.76
N GLN A 731 -31.06 15.88 10.63
CA GLN A 731 -31.77 16.84 11.48
C GLN A 731 -32.49 17.95 10.69
N SER A 732 -32.10 18.22 9.43
CA SER A 732 -32.76 19.20 8.56
C SER A 732 -33.78 18.61 7.59
N LEU A 733 -34.00 17.28 7.61
CA LEU A 733 -35.01 16.64 6.77
C LEU A 733 -36.43 17.00 7.24
N ASN A 734 -37.38 16.99 6.31
CA ASN A 734 -38.77 17.29 6.61
C ASN A 734 -39.42 16.13 7.37
N TYR A 735 -40.17 16.44 8.41
CA TYR A 735 -40.95 15.51 9.20
C TYR A 735 -42.17 16.23 9.77
N LYS A 736 -43.38 15.73 9.46
CA LYS A 736 -44.65 16.36 9.86
C LYS A 736 -44.80 17.84 9.44
N LYS A 737 -44.30 18.20 8.26
CA LYS A 737 -44.31 19.56 7.69
C LYS A 737 -43.40 20.55 8.44
N ASP A 738 -42.45 20.06 9.20
CA ASP A 738 -41.44 20.84 9.92
C ASP A 738 -40.09 20.11 9.86
N LEU A 739 -39.02 20.68 10.41
CA LEU A 739 -37.70 20.05 10.46
C LEU A 739 -37.67 18.92 11.49
N LEU A 740 -37.00 17.80 11.19
CA LEU A 740 -36.89 16.64 12.08
C LEU A 740 -36.36 17.02 13.48
N ILE A 741 -35.40 17.96 13.53
CA ILE A 741 -34.84 18.45 14.79
C ILE A 741 -35.89 19.07 15.73
N ASN A 742 -36.98 19.65 15.21
CA ASN A 742 -38.03 20.24 16.05
C ASN A 742 -38.82 19.16 16.81
N HIS A 743 -38.77 17.91 16.35
CA HIS A 743 -39.54 16.81 16.90
C HIS A 743 -38.71 15.74 17.63
N LYS A 744 -37.44 15.56 17.27
CA LYS A 744 -36.61 14.44 17.73
C LYS A 744 -35.20 14.89 18.10
N ASN A 745 -34.58 14.18 19.04
CA ASN A 745 -33.16 14.33 19.34
C ASN A 745 -32.37 13.48 18.31
N VAL A 746 -31.63 14.13 17.41
CA VAL A 746 -30.93 13.44 16.31
C VAL A 746 -29.43 13.37 16.60
N HIS A 747 -28.89 12.15 16.70
CA HIS A 747 -27.49 11.85 17.00
C HIS A 747 -26.89 10.97 15.91
N TYR A 748 -25.57 11.08 15.67
CA TYR A 748 -24.86 10.30 14.66
C TYR A 748 -23.93 9.28 15.33
N GLY A 749 -24.19 7.98 15.12
CA GLY A 749 -23.44 6.90 15.73
C GLY A 749 -22.28 6.36 14.89
N VAL A 750 -21.28 5.75 15.54
CA VAL A 750 -20.12 5.11 14.88
C VAL A 750 -20.07 3.59 15.03
N ASP A 751 -21.02 2.98 15.75
CA ASP A 751 -21.14 1.51 15.93
C ASP A 751 -19.93 0.89 16.67
N LEU A 752 -19.44 1.58 17.71
CA LEU A 752 -18.32 1.12 18.54
C LEU A 752 -18.73 0.97 20.01
N VAL A 753 -18.27 -0.10 20.66
CA VAL A 753 -18.54 -0.36 22.09
C VAL A 753 -17.32 -0.01 22.92
N ARG A 754 -17.46 0.96 23.83
CA ARG A 754 -16.41 1.28 24.81
C ARG A 754 -16.37 0.22 25.92
N PRO A 755 -15.19 -0.37 26.20
CA PRO A 755 -15.00 -1.24 27.36
C PRO A 755 -15.33 -0.50 28.67
N SER A 756 -15.99 -1.17 29.60
CA SER A 756 -16.42 -0.56 30.88
C SER A 756 -15.27 -0.01 31.72
N ASN A 757 -14.06 -0.55 31.56
CA ASN A 757 -12.84 -0.11 32.24
C ASN A 757 -12.20 1.15 31.63
N MET A 758 -12.74 1.70 30.53
CA MET A 758 -12.28 2.94 29.88
C MET A 758 -13.28 4.08 30.03
N GLN A 759 -14.23 3.99 30.96
CA GLN A 759 -15.03 5.16 31.30
C GLN A 759 -14.12 6.24 31.91
N PRO A 760 -14.18 7.50 31.42
CA PRO A 760 -13.33 8.55 31.95
C PRO A 760 -13.56 8.71 33.45
N GLU A 761 -12.48 8.74 34.23
CA GLU A 761 -12.57 9.03 35.66
C GLU A 761 -13.29 10.36 35.87
N ARG A 762 -14.35 10.34 36.69
CA ARG A 762 -15.06 11.56 37.09
C ARG A 762 -14.20 12.29 38.11
N GLY A 763 -13.27 13.12 37.64
CA GLY A 763 -12.56 14.07 38.49
C GLY A 763 -13.48 15.21 38.94
N ASP A 764 -13.23 15.76 40.12
CA ASP A 764 -14.03 16.85 40.71
C ASP A 764 -13.85 18.20 39.99
N SER A 765 -12.76 18.38 39.22
CA SER A 765 -12.52 19.58 38.40
C SER A 765 -12.36 19.26 36.92
N ILE A 766 -13.04 20.03 36.06
CA ILE A 766 -12.97 19.89 34.60
C ILE A 766 -11.85 20.77 34.06
N ASN A 767 -10.84 20.16 33.43
CA ASN A 767 -9.83 20.85 32.63
C ASN A 767 -10.39 21.10 31.23
N SER A 768 -10.38 22.36 30.83
CA SER A 768 -10.92 22.85 29.57
C SER A 768 -9.81 23.46 28.73
N LEU A 769 -9.59 22.92 27.53
CA LEU A 769 -8.72 23.50 26.52
C LEU A 769 -9.56 24.22 25.48
N ILE A 770 -9.27 25.49 25.23
CA ILE A 770 -9.93 26.32 24.23
C ILE A 770 -8.85 26.85 23.31
N VAL A 771 -8.92 26.51 22.02
CA VAL A 771 -7.94 26.91 20.99
C VAL A 771 -8.68 27.73 19.94
N ALA A 772 -8.14 28.90 19.60
CA ALA A 772 -8.75 29.75 18.59
C ALA A 772 -7.74 30.53 17.75
N ASN A 773 -8.18 30.90 16.54
CA ASN A 773 -7.44 31.77 15.62
C ASN A 773 -5.97 31.37 15.45
N SER A 774 -5.68 30.09 15.22
CA SER A 774 -4.31 29.58 15.18
C SER A 774 -3.43 30.27 14.12
N LEU A 775 -4.01 30.66 12.98
CA LEU A 775 -3.30 31.32 11.88
C LEU A 775 -3.29 32.85 11.98
N GLY A 776 -4.07 33.42 12.91
CA GLY A 776 -4.18 34.87 13.09
C GLY A 776 -5.09 35.60 12.09
N ASP A 777 -5.79 34.86 11.22
CA ASP A 777 -6.63 35.39 10.13
C ASP A 777 -8.14 35.39 10.43
N LEU A 778 -8.58 34.83 11.55
CA LEU A 778 -9.99 34.72 11.96
C LEU A 778 -10.25 35.37 13.34
N LYS A 779 -10.29 36.70 13.40
CA LYS A 779 -10.41 37.44 14.68
C LYS A 779 -11.70 37.14 15.44
N GLU A 780 -12.78 36.86 14.73
CA GLU A 780 -14.11 36.52 15.24
C GLU A 780 -14.07 35.26 16.11
N THR A 781 -13.23 34.28 15.75
CA THR A 781 -13.05 33.05 16.54
C THR A 781 -12.41 33.32 17.90
N GLU A 782 -11.63 34.40 18.04
CA GLU A 782 -11.11 34.80 19.35
C GLU A 782 -12.21 35.33 20.28
N ASN A 783 -13.21 36.01 19.72
CA ASN A 783 -14.36 36.52 20.49
C ASN A 783 -15.22 35.36 21.00
N GLU A 784 -15.46 34.36 20.14
CA GLU A 784 -16.11 33.11 20.50
C GLU A 784 -15.36 32.43 21.66
N ALA A 785 -14.06 32.19 21.49
CA ALA A 785 -13.25 31.49 22.48
C ALA A 785 -13.12 32.24 23.82
N THR A 786 -13.00 33.57 23.78
CA THR A 786 -12.98 34.42 24.98
C THR A 786 -14.31 34.32 25.73
N THR A 787 -15.43 34.29 25.00
CA THR A 787 -16.76 34.18 25.59
C THR A 787 -16.99 32.80 26.22
N ILE A 788 -16.59 31.74 25.53
CA ILE A 788 -16.66 30.37 26.06
C ILE A 788 -15.80 30.24 27.32
N THR A 789 -14.58 30.77 27.31
CA THR A 789 -13.68 30.78 28.48
C THR A 789 -14.33 31.46 29.70
N ARG A 790 -15.10 32.53 29.47
CA ARG A 790 -15.83 33.21 30.55
C ARG A 790 -16.89 32.30 31.14
N PHE A 791 -17.68 31.61 30.31
CA PHE A 791 -18.71 30.72 30.81
C PHE A 791 -18.12 29.51 31.55
N THR A 792 -17.07 28.87 31.02
CA THR A 792 -16.46 27.71 31.69
C THR A 792 -15.85 28.08 33.04
N LYS A 793 -15.27 29.28 33.17
CA LYS A 793 -14.78 29.80 34.46
C LYS A 793 -15.91 30.06 35.48
N GLN A 794 -17.13 30.40 35.04
CA GLN A 794 -18.27 30.61 35.96
C GLN A 794 -18.68 29.35 36.72
N VAL A 795 -18.38 28.17 36.17
CA VAL A 795 -18.61 26.85 36.80
C VAL A 795 -17.31 26.22 37.30
N ASN A 796 -16.30 27.03 37.61
CA ASN A 796 -15.03 26.62 38.20
C ASN A 796 -14.20 25.62 37.35
N TRP A 797 -14.36 25.62 36.01
CA TRP A 797 -13.50 24.82 35.15
C TRP A 797 -12.11 25.45 35.02
N GLN A 798 -11.07 24.63 35.10
CA GLN A 798 -9.69 25.05 34.84
C GLN A 798 -9.49 25.24 33.33
N SER A 799 -9.75 26.47 32.88
CA SER A 799 -9.83 26.80 31.46
C SER A 799 -8.55 27.44 30.95
N HIS A 800 -7.93 26.81 29.95
CA HIS A 800 -6.74 27.29 29.25
C HIS A 800 -7.15 27.75 27.85
N LEU A 801 -6.97 29.04 27.57
CA LEU A 801 -7.19 29.63 26.26
C LEU A 801 -5.84 29.81 25.57
N LEU A 802 -5.68 29.24 24.38
CA LEU A 802 -4.53 29.43 23.51
C LEU A 802 -4.97 30.11 22.22
N LYS A 803 -4.27 31.18 21.82
CA LYS A 803 -4.57 31.91 20.57
C LYS A 803 -3.35 32.15 19.73
N THR A 804 -3.51 32.17 18.40
CA THR A 804 -2.44 32.57 17.46
C THR A 804 -1.13 31.81 17.74
N GLN A 805 -0.04 32.51 18.05
CA GLN A 805 1.29 31.97 18.35
C GLN A 805 1.35 31.07 19.60
N GLU A 806 0.36 31.14 20.50
CA GLU A 806 0.27 30.23 21.64
C GLU A 806 -0.22 28.83 21.22
N THR A 807 -0.77 28.69 20.01
CA THR A 807 -1.33 27.42 19.52
C THR A 807 -0.26 26.48 18.97
N GLN A 808 0.91 26.42 19.60
CA GLN A 808 2.01 25.55 19.19
C GLN A 808 1.63 24.07 19.35
N PHE A 809 2.04 23.24 18.39
CA PHE A 809 1.71 21.81 18.35
C PHE A 809 1.96 21.06 19.65
N THR A 810 3.15 21.23 20.24
CA THR A 810 3.55 20.52 21.46
C THR A 810 2.71 20.96 22.67
N LEU A 811 2.41 22.26 22.78
CA LEU A 811 1.60 22.80 23.86
C LEU A 811 0.14 22.33 23.76
N VAL A 812 -0.47 22.49 22.57
CA VAL A 812 -1.85 22.07 22.31
C VAL A 812 -2.00 20.57 22.57
N LYS A 813 -1.10 19.73 22.03
CA LYS A 813 -1.15 18.28 22.22
C LYS A 813 -1.04 17.89 23.70
N ASN A 814 -0.10 18.46 24.44
CA ASN A 814 0.10 18.14 25.86
C ASN A 814 -1.10 18.56 26.73
N GLN A 815 -1.72 19.71 26.43
CA GLN A 815 -2.93 20.16 27.13
C GLN A 815 -4.14 19.30 26.75
N LEU A 816 -4.25 18.89 25.48
CA LEU A 816 -5.33 18.05 24.98
C LEU A 816 -5.37 16.69 25.71
N GLU A 817 -4.20 16.07 25.95
CA GLU A 817 -4.07 14.81 26.71
C GLU A 817 -4.50 14.91 28.19
N ARG A 818 -4.74 16.12 28.72
CA ARG A 818 -5.08 16.37 30.13
C ARG A 818 -6.45 17.02 30.33
N SER A 819 -7.16 17.27 29.22
CA SER A 819 -8.41 18.02 29.21
C SER A 819 -9.60 17.08 29.11
N GLN A 820 -10.68 17.36 29.85
CA GLN A 820 -11.97 16.68 29.69
C GLN A 820 -12.87 17.43 28.69
N HIS A 821 -12.57 18.69 28.42
CA HIS A 821 -13.28 19.52 27.45
C HIS A 821 -12.29 20.13 26.45
N PHE A 822 -12.61 20.06 25.16
CA PHE A 822 -11.85 20.72 24.11
C PHE A 822 -12.78 21.52 23.18
N HIS A 823 -12.51 22.81 23.03
CA HIS A 823 -13.14 23.67 22.04
C HIS A 823 -12.09 24.16 21.05
N TYR A 824 -12.31 23.94 19.76
CA TYR A 824 -11.51 24.50 18.68
C TYR A 824 -12.35 25.42 17.81
N ALA A 825 -11.92 26.67 17.65
CA ALA A 825 -12.54 27.64 16.75
C ALA A 825 -11.52 28.10 15.69
N GLY A 826 -11.73 27.73 14.43
CA GLY A 826 -10.78 28.07 13.37
C GLY A 826 -10.98 27.31 12.07
N HIS A 827 -9.91 27.26 11.27
CA HIS A 827 -9.92 26.55 10.00
C HIS A 827 -9.78 25.03 10.16
N ILE A 828 -10.25 24.29 9.16
CA ILE A 828 -9.84 22.91 8.92
C ILE A 828 -9.50 22.81 7.44
N PHE A 829 -8.36 22.18 7.14
CA PHE A 829 -7.91 22.02 5.77
C PHE A 829 -7.86 20.57 5.36
N LYS A 830 -7.90 20.33 4.05
CA LYS A 830 -7.58 19.04 3.45
C LYS A 830 -6.06 18.95 3.28
N ASP A 831 -5.43 17.86 3.72
CA ASP A 831 -4.00 17.67 3.50
C ASP A 831 -3.72 17.56 1.99
N LYS A 832 -2.77 18.37 1.50
CA LYS A 832 -2.35 18.39 0.10
C LYS A 832 -1.56 17.12 -0.29
N ASN A 833 -0.88 16.48 0.66
CA ASN A 833 -0.02 15.31 0.40
C ASN A 833 -0.76 13.99 0.57
N GLN A 834 -1.68 13.93 1.53
CA GLN A 834 -2.65 12.84 1.69
C GLN A 834 -4.02 13.40 1.34
N SER A 835 -4.34 13.39 0.04
CA SER A 835 -5.47 14.06 -0.62
C SER A 835 -6.87 13.69 -0.12
N THR A 836 -6.97 13.05 1.03
CA THR A 836 -8.15 12.44 1.62
C THR A 836 -8.32 12.79 3.11
N GLN A 837 -7.29 13.28 3.82
CA GLN A 837 -7.39 13.57 5.27
C GLN A 837 -7.65 15.05 5.58
N TYR A 838 -8.35 15.32 6.67
CA TYR A 838 -8.56 16.67 7.22
C TYR A 838 -7.60 16.94 8.39
N ILE A 839 -7.11 18.17 8.48
CA ILE A 839 -6.14 18.62 9.48
C ILE A 839 -6.63 19.88 10.22
N LEU A 840 -6.27 19.97 11.50
CA LEU A 840 -6.46 21.14 12.36
C LEU A 840 -5.18 21.99 12.33
N PRO A 841 -5.16 23.13 11.62
CA PRO A 841 -4.00 24.01 11.57
C PRO A 841 -3.72 24.63 12.94
N LEU A 842 -2.43 24.80 13.21
CA LEU A 842 -1.85 25.35 14.43
C LEU A 842 -0.83 26.45 14.05
N ALA A 843 -0.26 27.11 15.05
CA ALA A 843 0.82 28.08 14.84
C ALA A 843 2.00 27.46 14.06
N ASP A 844 2.82 28.32 13.44
CA ASP A 844 4.06 27.94 12.75
C ASP A 844 3.88 26.90 11.63
N ASN A 845 2.74 26.93 10.93
CA ASN A 845 2.37 25.96 9.87
C ASN A 845 2.32 24.50 10.33
N ALA A 846 2.26 24.26 11.64
CA ALA A 846 2.00 22.95 12.20
C ALA A 846 0.51 22.61 12.09
N TYR A 847 0.18 21.34 12.35
CA TYR A 847 -1.22 20.90 12.39
C TYR A 847 -1.38 19.65 13.26
N LEU A 848 -2.59 19.39 13.75
CA LEU A 848 -3.02 18.10 14.28
C LEU A 848 -3.77 17.31 13.19
N ASP A 849 -3.46 16.03 13.04
CA ASP A 849 -4.17 15.11 12.15
C ASP A 849 -4.87 13.97 12.90
N ILE A 850 -5.53 13.07 12.16
CA ILE A 850 -6.21 11.89 12.71
C ILE A 850 -5.24 11.02 13.51
N ASN A 851 -4.01 10.84 13.02
CA ASN A 851 -3.03 9.96 13.65
C ASN A 851 -2.57 10.54 14.99
N ASP A 852 -2.40 11.87 15.07
CA ASP A 852 -2.09 12.59 16.32
C ASP A 852 -3.20 12.41 17.37
N ILE A 853 -4.48 12.42 16.95
CA ILE A 853 -5.65 12.22 17.82
C ILE A 853 -5.74 10.76 18.30
N ILE A 854 -5.49 9.79 17.42
CA ILE A 854 -5.58 8.35 17.72
C ILE A 854 -4.51 7.90 18.73
N ILE A 855 -3.35 8.57 18.79
CA ILE A 855 -2.27 8.28 19.76
C ILE A 855 -2.34 9.08 21.06
N LEU A 856 -3.37 9.90 21.26
CA LEU A 856 -3.54 10.60 22.53
C LEU A 856 -3.61 9.60 23.67
N LYS A 857 -2.91 9.88 24.77
CA LYS A 857 -3.04 9.07 25.99
C LYS A 857 -4.46 9.07 26.52
N GLN A 858 -5.12 10.21 26.40
CA GLN A 858 -6.52 10.43 26.78
C GLN A 858 -7.11 11.47 25.83
N ALA A 859 -8.26 11.16 25.24
CA ALA A 859 -9.03 12.15 24.50
C ALA A 859 -9.98 12.91 25.45
N PRO A 860 -10.30 14.19 25.14
CA PRO A 860 -11.31 14.92 25.89
C PRO A 860 -12.66 14.23 25.84
N ARG A 861 -13.40 14.28 26.95
CA ARG A 861 -14.75 13.72 27.07
C ARG A 861 -15.73 14.43 26.14
N TRP A 862 -15.68 15.76 26.09
CA TRP A 862 -16.50 16.60 25.21
C TRP A 862 -15.60 17.39 24.27
N VAL A 863 -15.92 17.35 22.97
CA VAL A 863 -15.20 18.08 21.95
C VAL A 863 -16.16 18.93 21.13
N VAL A 864 -15.79 20.17 20.87
CA VAL A 864 -16.49 21.08 19.96
C VAL A 864 -15.52 21.55 18.90
N LEU A 865 -15.77 21.17 17.64
CA LEU A 865 -14.99 21.59 16.48
C LEU A 865 -15.77 22.65 15.71
N SER A 866 -15.68 23.90 16.17
CA SER A 866 -16.22 25.11 15.54
C SER A 866 -15.36 25.50 14.33
N ALA A 867 -15.41 24.65 13.30
CA ALA A 867 -14.60 24.76 12.09
C ALA A 867 -15.32 24.11 10.92
N CYS A 868 -15.17 24.67 9.72
CA CYS A 868 -15.81 24.20 8.49
C CYS A 868 -15.46 22.74 8.16
N ASN A 869 -16.44 21.93 7.76
CA ASN A 869 -16.27 20.52 7.35
C ASN A 869 -15.66 19.59 8.43
N SER A 870 -15.69 19.97 9.72
CA SER A 870 -15.06 19.20 10.80
C SER A 870 -15.67 17.81 11.04
N ALA A 871 -16.90 17.57 10.57
CA ALA A 871 -17.61 16.30 10.63
C ALA A 871 -17.49 15.45 9.36
N LYS A 872 -16.81 15.95 8.31
CA LYS A 872 -16.59 15.20 7.07
C LYS A 872 -15.46 14.19 7.28
N SER A 873 -15.65 13.01 6.72
CA SER A 873 -14.63 11.99 6.59
C SER A 873 -14.08 11.96 5.16
N SER A 874 -13.00 11.21 4.92
CA SER A 874 -12.35 11.20 3.61
C SER A 874 -13.28 10.72 2.48
N PHE A 875 -13.17 11.35 1.31
CA PHE A 875 -14.01 11.08 0.14
C PHE A 875 -13.69 9.76 -0.59
N SER A 876 -12.58 9.09 -0.28
CA SER A 876 -12.08 7.99 -1.13
C SER A 876 -12.69 6.62 -0.84
N ALA A 877 -13.58 6.46 0.15
CA ALA A 877 -14.23 5.18 0.41
C ALA A 877 -15.74 5.37 0.55
N ILE A 878 -16.50 4.80 -0.39
CA ILE A 878 -17.98 4.82 -0.38
C ILE A 878 -18.55 4.02 0.81
N ALA A 879 -17.75 3.19 1.48
CA ALA A 879 -18.20 2.47 2.67
C ALA A 879 -17.99 3.29 3.95
N GLU A 880 -16.76 3.35 4.46
CA GLU A 880 -16.42 3.98 5.74
C GLU A 880 -15.09 4.72 5.68
N SER A 881 -15.01 5.88 6.32
CA SER A 881 -13.78 6.66 6.47
C SER A 881 -13.79 7.44 7.78
N VAL A 882 -12.61 7.66 8.34
CA VAL A 882 -12.44 8.40 9.60
C VAL A 882 -12.13 9.85 9.29
N GLY A 883 -12.91 10.77 9.85
CA GLY A 883 -12.61 12.21 9.91
C GLY A 883 -12.13 12.61 11.31
N LEU A 884 -11.87 13.90 11.52
CA LEU A 884 -11.39 14.41 12.81
C LEU A 884 -12.38 14.13 13.96
N ALA A 885 -13.68 14.35 13.72
CA ALA A 885 -14.70 14.08 14.73
C ALA A 885 -14.78 12.59 15.10
N GLN A 886 -14.72 11.68 14.11
CA GLN A 886 -14.69 10.24 14.36
C GLN A 886 -13.41 9.83 15.08
N ALA A 887 -12.26 10.43 14.76
CA ALA A 887 -11.00 10.16 15.46
C ALA A 887 -11.11 10.45 16.96
N PHE A 888 -11.75 11.57 17.35
CA PHE A 888 -12.00 11.87 18.76
C PHE A 888 -12.90 10.83 19.43
N ILE A 889 -14.01 10.41 18.80
CA ILE A 889 -14.88 9.35 19.32
C ILE A 889 -14.11 8.02 19.50
N ILE A 890 -13.34 7.63 18.47
CA ILE A 890 -12.48 6.44 18.48
C ILE A 890 -11.43 6.53 19.61
N SER A 891 -10.88 7.71 19.87
CA SER A 891 -9.90 7.94 20.94
C SER A 891 -10.50 8.06 22.34
N GLY A 892 -11.83 8.07 22.50
CA GLY A 892 -12.48 8.05 23.80
C GLY A 892 -13.36 9.27 24.14
N SER A 893 -13.59 10.20 23.21
CA SER A 893 -14.59 11.25 23.41
C SER A 893 -16.00 10.66 23.49
N GLU A 894 -16.83 11.15 24.40
CA GLU A 894 -18.23 10.72 24.53
C GLU A 894 -19.11 11.40 23.49
N LYS A 895 -18.91 12.71 23.27
CA LYS A 895 -19.68 13.51 22.33
C LYS A 895 -18.78 14.50 21.61
N VAL A 896 -18.99 14.64 20.31
CA VAL A 896 -18.30 15.62 19.46
C VAL A 896 -19.33 16.44 18.70
N ILE A 897 -19.29 17.77 18.84
CA ILE A 897 -20.01 18.69 17.93
C ILE A 897 -19.08 19.05 16.79
N ALA A 898 -19.54 18.88 15.55
CA ALA A 898 -18.75 19.17 14.36
C ALA A 898 -19.66 19.58 13.18
N SER A 899 -19.12 20.34 12.22
CA SER A 899 -19.86 20.83 11.06
C SER A 899 -19.75 19.91 9.84
N SER A 900 -20.87 19.66 9.17
CA SER A 900 -20.94 18.85 7.95
C SER A 900 -20.58 19.65 6.69
N ARG A 901 -20.50 20.98 6.75
CA ARG A 901 -20.24 21.89 5.61
C ARG A 901 -19.63 23.23 6.08
N PRO A 902 -19.20 24.12 5.18
CA PRO A 902 -18.74 25.45 5.56
C PRO A 902 -19.82 26.26 6.29
N VAL A 903 -19.40 27.06 7.27
CA VAL A 903 -20.25 27.92 8.10
C VAL A 903 -19.63 29.31 8.19
N LEU A 904 -20.45 30.36 8.31
CA LEU A 904 -19.97 31.72 8.53
C LEU A 904 -19.51 31.89 9.98
N ASP A 905 -18.41 32.61 10.19
CA ASP A 905 -17.79 32.76 11.51
C ASP A 905 -18.72 33.44 12.53
N GLU A 906 -19.49 34.44 12.09
CA GLU A 906 -20.48 35.12 12.93
C GLU A 906 -21.58 34.16 13.41
N GLN A 907 -22.10 33.32 12.50
CA GLN A 907 -23.12 32.32 12.82
C GLN A 907 -22.56 31.26 13.80
N ALA A 908 -21.35 30.77 13.55
CA ALA A 908 -20.69 29.83 14.46
C ALA A 908 -20.55 30.43 15.87
N ASN A 909 -20.08 31.68 15.98
CA ASN A 909 -19.93 32.37 17.27
C ASN A 909 -21.27 32.53 18.01
N VAL A 910 -22.34 32.93 17.32
CA VAL A 910 -23.68 33.06 17.91
C VAL A 910 -24.18 31.71 18.43
N LEU A 911 -24.07 30.66 17.61
CA LEU A 911 -24.49 29.30 17.97
C LEU A 911 -23.72 28.79 19.19
N MET A 912 -22.39 28.85 19.16
CA MET A 912 -21.54 28.35 20.25
C MET A 912 -21.75 29.15 21.53
N THR A 913 -21.81 30.48 21.46
CA THR A 913 -22.05 31.34 22.63
C THR A 913 -23.37 31.00 23.32
N LYS A 914 -24.47 30.89 22.57
CA LYS A 914 -25.78 30.51 23.16
C LYS A 914 -25.78 29.07 23.68
N PHE A 915 -25.15 28.16 22.95
CA PHE A 915 -25.02 26.76 23.36
C PHE A 915 -24.31 26.62 24.70
N TYR A 916 -23.11 27.21 24.86
CA TYR A 916 -22.35 27.11 26.11
C TYR A 916 -23.11 27.72 27.29
N LYS A 917 -23.79 28.85 27.10
CA LYS A 917 -24.64 29.46 28.14
C LYS A 917 -25.73 28.50 28.64
N LYS A 918 -26.37 27.76 27.73
CA LYS A 918 -27.40 26.76 28.09
C LYS A 918 -26.81 25.48 28.67
N TRP A 919 -25.68 25.01 28.13
CA TRP A 919 -25.03 23.79 28.59
C TRP A 919 -24.55 23.94 30.02
N ILE A 920 -23.87 25.05 30.32
CA ILE A 920 -23.29 25.32 31.63
C ILE A 920 -24.37 25.47 32.72
N SER A 921 -25.57 25.92 32.35
CA SER A 921 -26.70 26.02 33.29
C SER A 921 -27.48 24.72 33.46
N SER A 922 -27.61 23.89 32.42
CA SER A 922 -28.43 22.66 32.46
C SER A 922 -27.64 21.40 32.80
N GLY A 923 -26.34 21.36 32.51
CA GLY A 923 -25.50 20.16 32.59
C GLY A 923 -25.69 19.16 31.44
N ASP A 924 -26.70 19.34 30.57
CA ASP A 924 -26.96 18.43 29.44
C ASP A 924 -26.42 19.00 28.13
N PHE A 925 -25.31 18.41 27.66
CA PHE A 925 -24.62 18.80 26.43
C PHE A 925 -25.51 18.66 25.18
N SER A 926 -26.23 17.55 25.02
CA SER A 926 -26.98 17.30 23.79
C SER A 926 -28.28 18.09 23.75
N ALA A 927 -29.02 18.10 24.86
CA ALA A 927 -30.27 18.84 24.94
C ALA A 927 -30.04 20.36 24.79
N SER A 928 -28.95 20.89 25.37
CA SER A 928 -28.60 22.31 25.23
C SER A 928 -28.24 22.70 23.81
N PHE A 929 -27.51 21.85 23.09
CA PHE A 929 -27.15 22.11 21.71
C PHE A 929 -28.38 22.14 20.80
N ARG A 930 -29.22 21.10 20.86
CA ARG A 930 -30.48 21.02 20.11
C ARG A 930 -31.39 22.21 20.40
N LYS A 931 -31.61 22.54 21.68
CA LYS A 931 -32.45 23.67 22.10
C LYS A 931 -31.93 25.00 21.53
N THR A 932 -30.61 25.15 21.45
CA THR A 932 -29.99 26.35 20.85
C THR A 932 -30.25 26.42 19.35
N GLN A 933 -30.09 25.32 18.62
CA GLN A 933 -30.38 25.28 17.18
C GLN A 933 -31.86 25.62 16.91
N ILE A 934 -32.80 25.02 17.64
CA ILE A 934 -34.24 25.28 17.49
C ILE A 934 -34.58 26.75 17.79
N GLU A 935 -33.97 27.34 18.83
CA GLU A 935 -34.17 28.75 19.16
C GLU A 935 -33.66 29.66 18.04
N LEU A 936 -32.44 29.41 17.53
CA LEU A 936 -31.85 30.23 16.48
C LEU A 936 -32.57 30.11 15.14
N ILE A 937 -33.07 28.93 14.78
CA ILE A 937 -33.91 28.74 13.59
C ILE A 937 -35.17 29.60 13.66
N LYS A 938 -35.74 29.82 14.85
CA LYS A 938 -36.91 30.68 15.03
C LYS A 938 -36.57 32.16 14.97
N GLU A 939 -35.38 32.54 15.43
CA GLU A 939 -34.91 33.93 15.43
C GLU A 939 -34.44 34.39 14.04
N ASP A 940 -33.73 33.53 13.32
CA ASP A 940 -33.21 33.78 11.97
C ASP A 940 -33.30 32.51 11.10
N PRO A 941 -34.44 32.30 10.40
CA PRO A 941 -34.66 31.10 9.59
C PRO A 941 -33.75 30.98 8.36
N GLU A 942 -33.17 32.09 7.88
CA GLU A 942 -32.33 32.12 6.67
C GLU A 942 -30.88 31.70 6.96
N ALA A 943 -30.47 31.75 8.23
CA ALA A 943 -29.15 31.32 8.66
C ALA A 943 -29.04 29.80 8.84
N ASP A 944 -27.84 29.26 8.59
CA ASP A 944 -27.61 27.82 8.56
C ASP A 944 -27.20 27.25 9.93
N TRP A 945 -28.15 27.18 10.85
CA TRP A 945 -27.93 26.67 12.21
C TRP A 945 -27.76 25.14 12.28
N LEU A 946 -28.05 24.42 11.20
CA LEU A 946 -28.06 22.96 11.14
C LEU A 946 -26.82 22.37 10.46
N ALA A 947 -25.86 23.20 10.08
CA ALA A 947 -24.56 22.74 9.60
C ALA A 947 -23.78 21.94 10.64
N PHE A 948 -24.10 22.08 11.94
CA PHE A 948 -23.46 21.35 13.03
C PHE A 948 -24.31 20.17 13.53
N ARG A 949 -23.63 19.07 13.86
CA ARG A 949 -24.24 17.82 14.36
C ARG A 949 -23.45 17.22 15.52
N ILE A 950 -24.12 16.37 16.30
CA ILE A 950 -23.51 15.60 17.40
C ILE A 950 -23.15 14.20 16.90
N LEU A 951 -21.88 13.83 17.07
CA LEU A 951 -21.40 12.46 16.93
C LEU A 951 -21.19 11.84 18.32
N GLU A 952 -21.49 10.55 18.42
CA GLU A 952 -21.31 9.73 19.62
C GLU A 952 -21.05 8.25 19.25
N LEU A 953 -20.72 7.42 20.24
CA LEU A 953 -20.39 5.99 20.07
C LEU A 953 -21.50 5.17 19.42
#